data_AF-A0A842L6U0-F1
#
_entry.id   AF-A0A842L6U0-F1
#
_cell.length_a   1.000
_cell.length_b   1.000
_cell.length_c   1.000
_cell.angle_alpha   90.00
_cell.angle_beta   90.00
_cell.angle_gamma   90.00
#
_symmetry.space_group_name_H-M   'P 1'
#
loop_
_entity.id
_entity.type
_entity.pdbx_description
1 polymer ?
#
loop_
_entity_poly.entity_id
_entity_poly.type
_entity_poly.pdbx_seq_one_letter_code
_entity_poly.pdbx_strand_id
1 'polypeptide(L)'
;MKRRGFILNSLVLVLLIPMLLLLATYEDVTSWIVKSQSERVQVERTFRVTSYLEEDFKNALELSTKRALSLAVDFVTNEHTPIDNASKAIKELILRGTYPQLSGYSRVSLFMGNNTLRDWIINLRDELSRQGYVLSPSVDEILSSIQVKVVPLDSFHVVVNASIPNILIQDISGKVVYNSSLPQDGSIYAVVSIEGMEDPLFSYLTYGKYSRIVSSCKFMYPNLAKPIKAIEGYGSSNIEKFSGQVSVSLENLTSNKIYVGEYYTEKDALGYIVKNQPGVSVDNPIIFNTTINNIEVSPLDVFEDGDIAVMAFGNISGAWCPEASAYEYRVEMNISSLEFQPNALTLLEIPASVLSGAYHNGTIASIRVYDVDCNPIPFWIEKWGNDEILIWIKTGVTNQYFIYYTADPAYAIDGYNKETLFDLYDDFDGTSIDTTKWDILGSATVDGNGTLIVSADEKASVLESKVSFNYPIFVRYKMKSTSGTSDFDAGVAVVFGLQGGERLLVNVTYAGEQIPDYTNIQIPIKLEGADFPDYINAQDNTAEIKIYDNQENELPFWIEYWNTTEEKALIWVKSSFIYDRRQGNTYYYHATFYIEYNTGTLTRGNGTAVFEFFDNFEDSTWDDKWELAGGTDDNIEQTNGNLIIKNGNSLLALRNNVDLNLYGDYAIRFKMKPSVYSGDWDAGIGIEDFNVRDGSYDTLLFTDDVQPSGDYLAIHRAWWRWTWREGETDTISQSRGDANFHTYEVQVFPDGNDVYFYDLTNGRENYDARQVEDPLYRIYLVLDNENNENWAYYDWIFLRKYLDEDSLSYNVQQVSSVQSVPMQYIDDNPGNVDHNGDLLAILQNWTSSLASSSTSSDLTIYRRYEVIFNYDSGGISTTFSDLDDTSRVTSASVATSPQLPLKIQIIIDNTMDNSAYFDWIIAGRYPYVSTQPQYSSPESKASVQSGKNARAYNIQPYIDCIQEYKYFGVSGYPSFFERLEGGATTNRAYYETLAEKTQEVVYGEAKYPIGIVSFILPKDLPPNLGFLVRKQPAVDSIYLDYENYRGDRTDVYKVLGISSNGGVATPIIDENFYLDYQIATAIFGRLGAQDLLVSG
;
A
#
# COMPACT_ATOMS: atom_id res chain seq x y z
N MET A 1 68.15 -110.61 -66.79
CA MET A 1 68.40 -109.17 -66.49
C MET A 1 67.37 -108.18 -67.09
N LYS A 2 66.14 -108.59 -67.47
CA LYS A 2 65.15 -107.67 -68.10
C LYS A 2 64.04 -107.11 -67.17
N ARG A 3 63.92 -107.56 -65.92
CA ARG A 3 62.86 -107.10 -64.98
C ARG A 3 63.23 -105.87 -64.13
N ARG A 4 64.53 -105.55 -63.96
CA ARG A 4 64.97 -104.42 -63.11
C ARG A 4 64.88 -103.05 -63.80
N GLY A 5 65.11 -102.98 -65.13
CA GLY A 5 65.03 -101.72 -65.89
C GLY A 5 63.59 -101.19 -66.09
N PHE A 6 62.60 -102.08 -66.24
CA PHE A 6 61.19 -101.68 -66.36
C PHE A 6 60.64 -101.11 -65.04
N ILE A 7 61.01 -101.68 -63.89
CA ILE A 7 60.60 -101.19 -62.58
C ILE A 7 61.24 -99.83 -62.28
N LEU A 8 62.53 -99.63 -62.57
CA LEU A 8 63.21 -98.35 -62.36
C LEU A 8 62.68 -97.23 -63.27
N ASN A 9 62.46 -97.49 -64.56
CA ASN A 9 61.88 -96.48 -65.46
C ASN A 9 60.41 -96.17 -65.14
N SER A 10 59.62 -97.17 -64.73
CA SER A 10 58.24 -96.94 -64.28
C SER A 10 58.21 -96.18 -62.96
N LEU A 11 59.14 -96.44 -62.03
CA LEU A 11 59.26 -95.69 -60.78
C LEU A 11 59.64 -94.22 -61.04
N VAL A 12 60.57 -93.98 -61.98
CA VAL A 12 60.97 -92.62 -62.39
C VAL A 12 59.80 -91.89 -63.07
N LEU A 13 59.03 -92.54 -63.93
CA LEU A 13 57.81 -91.95 -64.53
C LEU A 13 56.71 -91.70 -63.49
N VAL A 14 56.50 -92.62 -62.56
CA VAL A 14 55.54 -92.47 -61.45
C VAL A 14 55.98 -91.40 -60.46
N LEU A 15 57.27 -91.08 -60.35
CA LEU A 15 57.79 -89.95 -59.57
C LEU A 15 57.80 -88.63 -60.36
N LEU A 16 58.02 -88.66 -61.68
CA LEU A 16 58.03 -87.49 -62.55
C LEU A 16 56.63 -86.94 -62.81
N ILE A 17 55.61 -87.77 -62.95
CA ILE A 17 54.24 -87.31 -63.19
C ILE A 17 53.74 -86.42 -62.03
N PRO A 18 53.84 -86.83 -60.74
CA PRO A 18 53.52 -85.96 -59.62
C PRO A 18 54.40 -84.72 -59.55
N MET A 19 55.68 -84.82 -59.89
CA MET A 19 56.60 -83.68 -59.84
C MET A 19 56.33 -82.63 -60.93
N LEU A 20 55.99 -83.06 -62.15
CA LEU A 20 55.57 -82.17 -63.24
C LEU A 20 54.18 -81.59 -62.98
N LEU A 21 53.26 -82.38 -62.42
CA LEU A 21 51.97 -81.87 -61.94
C LEU A 21 52.17 -80.86 -60.81
N LEU A 22 53.10 -81.10 -59.88
CA LEU A 22 53.45 -80.16 -58.81
C LEU A 22 54.04 -78.87 -59.37
N LEU A 23 54.93 -78.94 -60.38
CA LEU A 23 55.52 -77.76 -61.02
C LEU A 23 54.48 -76.94 -61.79
N ALA A 24 53.63 -77.59 -62.59
CA ALA A 24 52.56 -76.92 -63.33
C ALA A 24 51.53 -76.29 -62.38
N THR A 25 51.12 -77.02 -61.35
CA THR A 25 50.20 -76.48 -60.33
C THR A 25 50.86 -75.42 -59.45
N TYR A 26 52.16 -75.50 -59.19
CA TYR A 26 52.88 -74.46 -58.44
C TYR A 26 52.97 -73.16 -59.24
N GLU A 27 53.27 -73.20 -60.54
CA GLU A 27 53.27 -72.03 -61.41
C GLU A 27 51.87 -71.40 -61.51
N ASP A 28 50.84 -72.21 -61.72
CA ASP A 28 49.45 -71.72 -61.78
C ASP A 28 49.02 -71.12 -60.44
N VAL A 29 49.28 -71.80 -59.32
CA VAL A 29 48.90 -71.32 -57.99
C VAL A 29 49.69 -70.07 -57.60
N THR A 30 51.00 -69.99 -57.89
CA THR A 30 51.78 -68.77 -57.60
C THR A 30 51.37 -67.61 -58.50
N SER A 31 51.10 -67.83 -59.78
CA SER A 31 50.55 -66.82 -60.68
C SER A 31 49.18 -66.32 -60.21
N TRP A 32 48.31 -67.23 -59.77
CA TRP A 32 47.00 -66.88 -59.22
C TRP A 32 47.12 -66.10 -57.91
N ILE A 33 48.03 -66.49 -57.01
CA ILE A 33 48.30 -65.77 -55.76
C ILE A 33 48.87 -64.38 -56.04
N VAL A 34 49.85 -64.25 -56.95
CA VAL A 34 50.44 -62.94 -57.31
C VAL A 34 49.40 -62.05 -57.97
N LYS A 35 48.56 -62.60 -58.85
CA LYS A 35 47.46 -61.86 -59.49
C LYS A 35 46.39 -61.46 -58.47
N SER A 36 45.96 -62.35 -57.59
CA SER A 36 44.97 -62.03 -56.54
C SER A 36 45.52 -61.05 -55.51
N GLN A 37 46.81 -61.13 -55.17
CA GLN A 37 47.49 -60.16 -54.30
C GLN A 37 47.59 -58.80 -54.99
N SER A 38 47.93 -58.76 -56.29
CA SER A 38 47.96 -57.51 -57.07
C SER A 38 46.58 -56.88 -57.21
N GLU A 39 45.56 -57.66 -57.53
CA GLU A 39 44.15 -57.22 -57.60
C GLU A 39 43.67 -56.73 -56.24
N ARG A 40 43.98 -57.45 -55.15
CA ARG A 40 43.65 -57.04 -53.79
C ARG A 40 44.36 -55.77 -53.36
N VAL A 41 45.66 -55.63 -53.65
CA VAL A 41 46.43 -54.39 -53.36
C VAL A 41 45.85 -53.21 -54.14
N GLN A 42 45.43 -53.41 -55.39
CA GLN A 42 44.77 -52.37 -56.20
C GLN A 42 43.37 -52.00 -55.68
N VAL A 43 42.58 -52.99 -55.25
CA VAL A 43 41.26 -52.75 -54.63
C VAL A 43 41.42 -52.05 -53.28
N GLU A 44 42.36 -52.48 -52.43
CA GLU A 44 42.66 -51.82 -51.15
C GLU A 44 43.18 -50.40 -51.36
N ARG A 45 44.01 -50.14 -52.39
CA ARG A 45 44.49 -48.80 -52.73
C ARG A 45 43.35 -47.90 -53.24
N THR A 46 42.44 -48.43 -54.05
CA THR A 46 41.27 -47.70 -54.56
C THR A 46 40.29 -47.36 -53.43
N PHE A 47 39.98 -48.33 -52.57
CA PHE A 47 39.11 -48.13 -51.40
C PHE A 47 39.68 -47.10 -50.41
N ARG A 48 41.00 -47.14 -50.17
CA ARG A 48 41.69 -46.16 -49.33
C ARG A 48 41.64 -44.75 -49.93
N VAL A 49 41.83 -44.60 -51.25
CA VAL A 49 41.72 -43.29 -51.91
C VAL A 49 40.33 -42.71 -51.72
N THR A 50 39.26 -43.49 -51.87
CA THR A 50 37.88 -42.98 -51.69
C THR A 50 37.55 -42.59 -50.26
N SER A 51 37.96 -43.39 -49.26
CA SER A 51 37.71 -43.06 -47.86
C SER A 51 38.53 -41.84 -47.40
N TYR A 52 39.77 -41.70 -47.87
CA TYR A 52 40.61 -40.55 -47.56
C TYR A 52 40.11 -39.27 -48.22
N LEU A 53 39.54 -39.35 -49.42
CA LEU A 53 38.98 -38.18 -50.10
C LEU A 53 37.79 -37.57 -49.34
N GLU A 54 36.91 -38.41 -48.81
CA GLU A 54 35.76 -37.94 -48.02
C GLU A 54 36.19 -37.35 -46.67
N GLU A 55 37.14 -38.00 -45.98
CA GLU A 55 37.71 -37.51 -44.73
C GLU A 55 38.49 -36.19 -44.92
N ASP A 56 39.31 -36.09 -45.97
CA ASP A 56 40.09 -34.90 -46.29
C ASP A 56 39.19 -33.74 -46.76
N PHE A 57 38.13 -34.04 -47.52
CA PHE A 57 37.12 -33.04 -47.88
C PHE A 57 36.39 -32.50 -46.64
N LYS A 58 36.03 -33.36 -45.69
CA LYS A 58 35.45 -32.94 -44.40
C LYS A 58 36.41 -32.04 -43.62
N ASN A 59 37.69 -32.42 -43.54
CA ASN A 59 38.72 -31.64 -42.83
C ASN A 59 38.95 -30.27 -43.49
N ALA A 60 39.02 -30.22 -44.82
CA ALA A 60 39.14 -28.98 -45.58
C ALA A 60 37.91 -28.07 -45.38
N LEU A 61 36.72 -28.65 -45.35
CA LEU A 61 35.47 -27.94 -45.08
C LEU A 61 35.45 -27.36 -43.65
N GLU A 62 35.85 -28.15 -42.65
CA GLU A 62 35.92 -27.70 -41.26
C GLU A 62 36.95 -26.57 -41.06
N LEU A 63 38.15 -26.71 -41.63
CA LEU A 63 39.22 -25.72 -41.51
C LEU A 63 38.87 -24.40 -42.20
N SER A 64 38.37 -24.47 -43.43
CA SER A 64 37.93 -23.29 -44.20
C SER A 64 36.76 -22.58 -43.50
N THR A 65 35.84 -23.33 -42.89
CA THR A 65 34.73 -22.77 -42.11
C THR A 65 35.21 -22.03 -40.86
N LYS A 66 36.10 -22.65 -40.05
CA LYS A 66 36.67 -21.99 -38.86
C LYS A 66 37.34 -20.67 -39.21
N ARG A 67 38.12 -20.66 -40.30
CA ARG A 67 38.80 -19.45 -40.79
C ARG A 67 37.84 -18.39 -41.31
N ALA A 68 36.81 -18.80 -42.04
CA ALA A 68 35.79 -17.89 -42.56
C ALA A 68 35.00 -17.23 -41.42
N LEU A 69 34.63 -17.99 -40.37
CA LEU A 69 33.98 -17.46 -39.18
C LEU A 69 34.88 -16.48 -38.43
N SER A 70 36.16 -16.82 -38.19
CA SER A 70 37.10 -15.91 -37.54
C SER A 70 37.32 -14.62 -38.35
N LEU A 71 37.42 -14.71 -39.67
CA LEU A 71 37.53 -13.53 -40.54
C LEU A 71 36.26 -12.67 -40.50
N ALA A 72 35.08 -13.28 -40.46
CA ALA A 72 33.81 -12.58 -40.39
C ALA A 72 33.70 -11.78 -39.08
N VAL A 73 34.05 -12.40 -37.94
CA VAL A 73 34.11 -11.72 -36.64
C VAL A 73 35.13 -10.60 -36.65
N ASP A 74 36.35 -10.87 -37.12
CA ASP A 74 37.44 -9.90 -37.19
C ASP A 74 37.09 -8.68 -38.07
N PHE A 75 36.39 -8.90 -39.18
CA PHE A 75 35.88 -7.85 -40.04
C PHE A 75 34.85 -6.97 -39.33
N VAL A 76 33.81 -7.57 -38.72
CA VAL A 76 32.76 -6.81 -38.03
C VAL A 76 33.32 -6.01 -36.86
N THR A 77 34.25 -6.60 -36.10
CA THR A 77 34.90 -5.97 -34.95
C THR A 77 35.82 -4.81 -35.35
N ASN A 78 36.64 -4.95 -36.39
CA ASN A 78 37.66 -3.94 -36.74
C ASN A 78 37.17 -2.87 -37.74
N GLU A 79 36.29 -3.22 -38.68
CA GLU A 79 35.76 -2.29 -39.68
C GLU A 79 34.43 -1.65 -39.23
N HIS A 80 33.93 -2.03 -38.05
CA HIS A 80 32.67 -1.56 -37.47
C HIS A 80 31.51 -1.62 -38.46
N THR A 81 31.48 -2.65 -39.30
CA THR A 81 30.52 -2.81 -40.39
C THR A 81 29.92 -4.21 -40.33
N PRO A 82 28.58 -4.34 -40.17
CA PRO A 82 27.93 -5.64 -40.14
C PRO A 82 27.94 -6.28 -41.53
N ILE A 83 27.97 -7.61 -41.56
CA ILE A 83 27.89 -8.39 -42.80
C ILE A 83 26.46 -8.31 -43.33
N ASP A 84 26.28 -8.17 -44.65
CA ASP A 84 24.95 -8.05 -45.27
C ASP A 84 24.16 -9.38 -45.29
N ASN A 85 24.86 -10.51 -45.44
CA ASN A 85 24.31 -11.86 -45.36
C ASN A 85 25.39 -12.85 -44.90
N ALA A 86 25.37 -13.21 -43.62
CA ALA A 86 26.40 -14.04 -42.99
C ALA A 86 26.52 -15.42 -43.66
N SER A 87 25.41 -16.10 -43.92
CA SER A 87 25.40 -17.42 -44.56
C SER A 87 26.06 -17.38 -45.96
N LYS A 88 25.73 -16.38 -46.77
CA LYS A 88 26.31 -16.21 -48.11
C LYS A 88 27.78 -15.79 -48.05
N ALA A 89 28.15 -14.87 -47.17
CA ALA A 89 29.53 -14.43 -47.01
C ALA A 89 30.44 -15.59 -46.60
N ILE A 90 30.06 -16.36 -45.57
CA ILE A 90 30.83 -17.52 -45.10
C ILE A 90 30.94 -18.58 -46.21
N LYS A 91 29.86 -18.82 -46.97
CA LYS A 91 29.88 -19.74 -48.11
C LYS A 91 30.94 -19.34 -49.17
N GLU A 92 30.94 -18.08 -49.60
CA GLU A 92 31.89 -17.62 -50.64
C GLU A 92 33.33 -17.56 -50.11
N LEU A 93 33.53 -17.25 -48.83
CA LEU A 93 34.82 -17.37 -48.17
C LEU A 93 35.33 -18.82 -48.16
N ILE A 94 34.49 -19.81 -47.80
CA ILE A 94 34.85 -21.23 -47.84
C ILE A 94 35.26 -21.66 -49.25
N LEU A 95 34.50 -21.24 -50.28
CA LEU A 95 34.75 -21.64 -51.66
C LEU A 95 35.99 -20.96 -52.26
N ARG A 96 36.11 -19.64 -52.10
CA ARG A 96 37.02 -18.79 -52.89
C ARG A 96 37.90 -17.86 -52.04
N GLY A 97 37.64 -17.77 -50.74
CA GLY A 97 38.35 -16.84 -49.84
C GLY A 97 38.04 -15.37 -50.12
N THR A 98 36.95 -15.06 -50.85
CA THR A 98 36.58 -13.69 -51.22
C THR A 98 35.08 -13.47 -51.07
N TYR A 99 34.68 -12.27 -50.66
CA TYR A 99 33.31 -11.80 -50.64
C TYR A 99 33.29 -10.30 -50.97
N PRO A 100 32.34 -9.76 -51.77
CA PRO A 100 32.39 -8.38 -52.24
C PRO A 100 32.54 -7.33 -51.13
N GLN A 101 31.90 -7.53 -49.98
CA GLN A 101 32.02 -6.60 -48.84
C GLN A 101 33.40 -6.63 -48.18
N LEU A 102 34.14 -7.73 -48.31
CA LEU A 102 35.46 -7.94 -47.70
C LEU A 102 36.62 -7.73 -48.70
N SER A 103 36.35 -7.40 -49.98
CA SER A 103 37.39 -7.40 -51.03
C SER A 103 38.53 -6.40 -50.82
N GLY A 104 38.33 -5.38 -49.99
CA GLY A 104 39.35 -4.39 -49.61
C GLY A 104 40.02 -4.64 -48.25
N TYR A 105 39.56 -5.66 -47.50
CA TYR A 105 40.04 -5.91 -46.14
C TYR A 105 41.37 -6.66 -46.15
N SER A 106 42.43 -6.02 -45.64
CA SER A 106 43.82 -6.50 -45.77
C SER A 106 44.09 -7.85 -45.09
N ARG A 107 43.24 -8.25 -44.14
CA ARG A 107 43.40 -9.50 -43.37
C ARG A 107 42.74 -10.71 -44.03
N VAL A 108 42.00 -10.54 -45.13
CA VAL A 108 41.38 -11.66 -45.86
C VAL A 108 42.41 -12.71 -46.27
N SER A 109 43.56 -12.29 -46.80
CA SER A 109 44.63 -13.21 -47.18
C SER A 109 45.31 -13.89 -45.98
N LEU A 110 45.30 -13.25 -44.80
CA LEU A 110 45.87 -13.82 -43.57
C LEU A 110 45.02 -14.98 -43.04
N PHE A 111 43.68 -14.81 -43.04
CA PHE A 111 42.77 -15.84 -42.55
C PHE A 111 42.51 -16.93 -43.60
N MET A 112 42.20 -16.56 -44.84
CA MET A 112 41.72 -17.49 -45.87
C MET A 112 42.83 -18.03 -46.78
N GLY A 113 44.01 -17.40 -46.80
CA GLY A 113 45.08 -17.77 -47.74
C GLY A 113 45.44 -19.25 -47.67
N ASN A 114 45.46 -19.92 -48.84
CA ASN A 114 45.78 -21.34 -49.03
C ASN A 114 44.88 -22.35 -48.27
N ASN A 115 43.72 -21.92 -47.77
CA ASN A 115 42.86 -22.74 -46.92
C ASN A 115 41.38 -22.64 -47.33
N THR A 116 41.13 -22.50 -48.63
CA THR A 116 39.79 -22.56 -49.24
C THR A 116 39.55 -23.92 -49.89
N LEU A 117 38.30 -24.24 -50.24
CA LEU A 117 38.00 -25.44 -51.04
C LEU A 117 38.67 -25.38 -52.42
N ARG A 118 38.84 -24.18 -53.00
CA ARG A 118 39.62 -24.01 -54.23
C ARG A 118 41.08 -24.44 -54.05
N ASP A 119 41.72 -24.02 -52.96
CA ASP A 119 43.11 -24.39 -52.66
C ASP A 119 43.24 -25.88 -52.38
N TRP A 120 42.27 -26.45 -51.67
CA TRP A 120 42.18 -27.88 -51.42
C TRP A 120 42.06 -28.68 -52.72
N ILE A 121 41.19 -28.30 -53.66
CA ILE A 121 41.05 -28.99 -54.96
C ILE A 121 42.35 -28.91 -55.78
N ILE A 122 43.06 -27.77 -55.73
CA ILE A 122 44.36 -27.62 -56.40
C ILE A 122 45.38 -28.58 -55.79
N ASN A 123 45.52 -28.59 -54.47
CA ASN A 123 46.43 -29.50 -53.77
C ASN A 123 46.08 -30.97 -54.00
N LEU A 124 44.79 -31.29 -53.99
CA LEU A 124 44.28 -32.63 -54.27
C LEU A 124 44.63 -33.06 -55.69
N ARG A 125 44.43 -32.19 -56.68
CA ARG A 125 44.78 -32.46 -58.07
C ARG A 125 46.28 -32.72 -58.23
N ASP A 126 47.11 -31.92 -57.57
CA ASP A 126 48.58 -32.06 -57.63
C ASP A 126 49.03 -33.38 -56.98
N GLU A 127 48.43 -33.75 -55.84
CA GLU A 127 48.74 -35.00 -55.15
C GLU A 127 48.24 -36.24 -55.91
N LEU A 128 47.02 -36.19 -56.46
CA LEU A 128 46.51 -37.23 -57.36
C LEU A 128 47.42 -37.39 -58.58
N SER A 129 47.90 -36.29 -59.15
CA SER A 129 48.83 -36.30 -60.29
C SER A 129 50.17 -36.95 -59.93
N ARG A 130 50.72 -36.69 -58.73
CA ARG A 130 51.94 -37.36 -58.22
C ARG A 130 51.76 -38.87 -58.05
N GLN A 131 50.55 -39.30 -57.72
CA GLN A 131 50.21 -40.70 -57.53
C GLN A 131 49.84 -41.44 -58.83
N GLY A 132 49.83 -40.74 -59.98
CA GLY A 132 49.51 -41.30 -61.29
C GLY A 132 48.02 -41.28 -61.64
N TYR A 133 47.26 -40.37 -61.04
CA TYR A 133 45.83 -40.15 -61.32
C TYR A 133 45.56 -38.77 -61.93
N VAL A 134 44.45 -38.66 -62.65
CA VAL A 134 43.96 -37.44 -63.29
C VAL A 134 42.57 -37.13 -62.74
N LEU A 135 42.42 -35.92 -62.19
CA LEU A 135 41.15 -35.36 -61.70
C LEU A 135 40.45 -34.57 -62.82
N SER A 136 39.17 -34.86 -63.06
CA SER A 136 38.28 -34.20 -64.02
C SER A 136 36.90 -33.98 -63.36
N PRO A 137 36.15 -32.90 -63.67
CA PRO A 137 36.44 -31.79 -64.59
C PRO A 137 37.50 -30.81 -64.03
N SER A 138 37.72 -29.66 -64.69
CA SER A 138 38.73 -28.68 -64.25
C SER A 138 38.40 -28.10 -62.86
N VAL A 139 39.40 -27.54 -62.18
CA VAL A 139 39.25 -26.97 -60.82
C VAL A 139 38.08 -25.96 -60.75
N ASP A 140 37.95 -25.08 -61.73
CA ASP A 140 36.91 -24.05 -61.74
C ASP A 140 35.51 -24.65 -62.04
N GLU A 141 35.43 -25.68 -62.87
CA GLU A 141 34.18 -26.42 -63.13
C GLU A 141 33.74 -27.17 -61.88
N ILE A 142 34.65 -27.89 -61.21
CA ILE A 142 34.39 -28.53 -59.92
C ILE A 142 33.89 -27.50 -58.92
N LEU A 143 34.62 -26.38 -58.75
CA LEU A 143 34.29 -25.32 -57.80
C LEU A 143 32.91 -24.69 -58.06
N SER A 144 32.54 -24.50 -59.33
CA SER A 144 31.22 -23.97 -59.71
C SER A 144 30.07 -24.93 -59.44
N SER A 145 30.37 -26.23 -59.37
CA SER A 145 29.38 -27.30 -59.17
C SER A 145 29.15 -27.66 -57.70
N ILE A 146 30.04 -27.23 -56.79
CA ILE A 146 29.93 -27.55 -55.36
C ILE A 146 28.64 -26.95 -54.79
N GLN A 147 27.83 -27.82 -54.20
CA GLN A 147 26.65 -27.42 -53.45
C GLN A 147 27.06 -27.22 -52.00
N VAL A 148 27.15 -25.97 -51.54
CA VAL A 148 27.44 -25.62 -50.14
C VAL A 148 26.27 -24.88 -49.52
N LYS A 149 25.86 -25.32 -48.33
CA LYS A 149 24.92 -24.64 -47.45
C LYS A 149 25.58 -24.39 -46.10
N VAL A 150 25.52 -23.15 -45.63
CA VAL A 150 26.07 -22.70 -44.35
C VAL A 150 24.91 -22.28 -43.46
N VAL A 151 24.80 -22.90 -42.29
CA VAL A 151 23.60 -22.81 -41.44
C VAL A 151 24.01 -22.72 -39.97
N PRO A 152 23.36 -21.88 -39.14
CA PRO A 152 23.45 -22.04 -37.69
C PRO A 152 22.76 -23.36 -37.31
N LEU A 153 23.53 -24.35 -36.84
CA LEU A 153 22.99 -25.67 -36.49
C LEU A 153 22.18 -25.61 -35.20
N ASP A 154 22.73 -24.94 -34.19
CA ASP A 154 22.12 -24.62 -32.91
C ASP A 154 22.73 -23.31 -32.40
N SER A 155 22.47 -22.94 -31.15
CA SER A 155 22.99 -21.71 -30.53
C SER A 155 24.53 -21.61 -30.52
N PHE A 156 25.25 -22.73 -30.48
CA PHE A 156 26.71 -22.77 -30.28
C PHE A 156 27.47 -23.44 -31.43
N HIS A 157 26.78 -23.91 -32.46
CA HIS A 157 27.38 -24.61 -33.58
C HIS A 157 26.89 -24.09 -34.91
N VAL A 158 27.81 -24.01 -35.87
CA VAL A 158 27.55 -23.75 -37.28
C VAL A 158 27.81 -25.03 -38.04
N VAL A 159 26.90 -25.38 -38.95
CA VAL A 159 27.06 -26.52 -39.83
C VAL A 159 27.22 -26.07 -41.27
N VAL A 160 28.20 -26.69 -41.93
CA VAL A 160 28.38 -26.58 -43.36
C VAL A 160 28.11 -27.93 -43.98
N ASN A 161 27.07 -27.97 -44.80
CA ASN A 161 26.70 -29.12 -45.62
C ASN A 161 27.27 -28.87 -47.02
N ALA A 162 28.12 -29.77 -47.49
CA ALA A 162 28.69 -29.70 -48.82
C ALA A 162 28.63 -31.03 -49.58
N SER A 163 28.37 -30.94 -50.88
CA SER A 163 28.55 -32.05 -51.83
C SER A 163 29.16 -31.54 -53.13
N ILE A 164 30.05 -32.34 -53.72
CA ILE A 164 30.67 -32.06 -55.01
C ILE A 164 30.11 -33.06 -56.02
N PRO A 165 29.22 -32.66 -56.93
CA PRO A 165 28.68 -33.57 -57.93
C PRO A 165 29.72 -33.85 -59.02
N ASN A 166 29.67 -35.05 -59.59
CA ASN A 166 30.37 -35.43 -60.83
C ASN A 166 31.91 -35.28 -60.79
N ILE A 167 32.57 -35.91 -59.82
CA ILE A 167 34.03 -36.05 -59.80
C ILE A 167 34.42 -37.34 -60.54
N LEU A 168 35.35 -37.20 -61.48
CA LEU A 168 35.99 -38.31 -62.20
C LEU A 168 37.48 -38.35 -61.88
N ILE A 169 37.94 -39.47 -61.31
CA ILE A 169 39.36 -39.77 -61.10
C ILE A 169 39.73 -40.95 -62.01
N GLN A 170 40.69 -40.74 -62.89
CA GLN A 170 41.22 -41.76 -63.79
C GLN A 170 42.69 -42.03 -63.51
N ASP A 171 43.19 -43.24 -63.77
CA ASP A 171 44.64 -43.46 -63.83
C ASP A 171 45.23 -42.92 -65.15
N ILE A 172 46.56 -42.85 -65.24
CA ILE A 172 47.26 -42.45 -66.48
C ILE A 172 46.96 -43.31 -67.72
N SER A 173 46.34 -44.50 -67.54
CA SER A 173 45.93 -45.38 -68.64
C SER A 173 44.49 -45.11 -69.11
N GLY A 174 43.78 -44.17 -68.46
CA GLY A 174 42.39 -43.81 -68.74
C GLY A 174 41.36 -44.69 -68.04
N LYS A 175 41.78 -45.58 -67.13
CA LYS A 175 40.85 -46.41 -66.36
C LYS A 175 40.20 -45.59 -65.26
N VAL A 176 38.87 -45.68 -65.15
CA VAL A 176 38.09 -45.00 -64.12
C VAL A 176 38.34 -45.64 -62.75
N VAL A 177 38.81 -44.83 -61.80
CA VAL A 177 39.08 -45.19 -60.40
C VAL A 177 37.93 -44.71 -59.50
N TYR A 178 37.37 -43.54 -59.81
CA TYR A 178 36.21 -42.98 -59.13
C TYR A 178 35.37 -42.18 -60.13
N ASN A 179 34.05 -42.34 -60.11
CA ASN A 179 33.11 -41.59 -60.94
C ASN A 179 31.78 -41.45 -60.20
N SER A 180 31.72 -40.49 -59.28
CA SER A 180 30.53 -40.21 -58.45
C SER A 180 30.58 -38.78 -57.90
N SER A 181 29.58 -38.40 -57.10
CA SER A 181 29.67 -37.25 -56.20
C SER A 181 30.60 -37.54 -55.03
N LEU A 182 31.15 -36.49 -54.40
CA LEU A 182 31.87 -36.54 -53.13
C LEU A 182 31.05 -35.79 -52.05
N PRO A 183 30.50 -36.48 -51.02
CA PRO A 183 30.56 -37.93 -50.79
C PRO A 183 29.72 -38.73 -51.80
N GLN A 184 29.92 -40.05 -51.84
CA GLN A 184 29.23 -40.95 -52.78
C GLN A 184 27.70 -40.95 -52.62
N ASP A 185 27.19 -40.71 -51.41
CA ASP A 185 25.77 -40.57 -51.11
C ASP A 185 25.53 -39.34 -50.20
N GLY A 186 24.46 -38.60 -50.48
CA GLY A 186 24.08 -37.40 -49.73
C GLY A 186 25.11 -36.27 -49.77
N SER A 187 25.50 -35.82 -48.57
CA SER A 187 26.40 -34.68 -48.35
C SER A 187 27.29 -34.89 -47.13
N ILE A 188 28.44 -34.22 -47.10
CA ILE A 188 29.31 -34.16 -45.93
C ILE A 188 28.92 -32.96 -45.06
N TYR A 189 28.91 -33.20 -43.75
CA TYR A 189 28.62 -32.19 -42.73
C TYR A 189 29.89 -31.90 -41.93
N ALA A 190 30.27 -30.62 -41.89
CA ALA A 190 31.28 -30.09 -40.97
C ALA A 190 30.57 -29.25 -39.91
N VAL A 191 30.66 -29.66 -38.64
CA VAL A 191 30.07 -28.96 -37.50
C VAL A 191 31.20 -28.23 -36.77
N VAL A 192 31.07 -26.91 -36.64
CA VAL A 192 32.07 -26.03 -36.04
C VAL A 192 31.43 -25.31 -34.85
N SER A 193 32.05 -25.45 -33.68
CA SER A 193 31.66 -24.68 -32.50
C SER A 193 32.09 -23.22 -32.62
N ILE A 194 31.23 -22.30 -32.18
CA ILE A 194 31.55 -20.88 -32.01
C ILE A 194 32.09 -20.56 -30.62
N GLU A 195 32.19 -21.55 -29.73
CA GLU A 195 32.78 -21.34 -28.41
C GLU A 195 34.24 -20.89 -28.53
N GLY A 196 34.62 -19.91 -27.72
CA GLY A 196 35.93 -19.27 -27.81
C GLY A 196 36.03 -18.17 -28.88
N MET A 197 34.99 -17.95 -29.70
CA MET A 197 34.93 -16.81 -30.61
C MET A 197 34.44 -15.55 -29.90
N GLU A 198 34.85 -14.38 -30.39
CA GLU A 198 34.32 -13.10 -29.94
C GLU A 198 32.88 -12.90 -30.44
N ASP A 199 31.99 -12.40 -29.58
CA ASP A 199 30.66 -11.98 -29.99
C ASP A 199 30.77 -10.67 -30.79
N PRO A 200 30.49 -10.69 -32.11
CA PRO A 200 30.71 -9.55 -32.98
C PRO A 200 29.75 -8.39 -32.70
N LEU A 201 28.60 -8.65 -32.05
CA LEU A 201 27.60 -7.62 -31.82
C LEU A 201 28.05 -6.61 -30.78
N PHE A 202 28.59 -7.06 -29.66
CA PHE A 202 29.07 -6.15 -28.60
C PHE A 202 30.22 -5.26 -29.09
N SER A 203 31.17 -5.86 -29.82
CA SER A 203 32.30 -5.14 -30.38
C SER A 203 31.86 -4.16 -31.45
N TYR A 204 30.89 -4.51 -32.29
CA TYR A 204 30.28 -3.58 -33.25
C TYR A 204 29.60 -2.39 -32.54
N LEU A 205 28.70 -2.66 -31.60
CA LEU A 205 27.89 -1.64 -30.93
C LEU A 205 28.71 -0.68 -30.07
N THR A 206 29.83 -1.16 -29.52
CA THR A 206 30.70 -0.36 -28.65
C THR A 206 31.91 0.21 -29.38
N TYR A 207 31.97 0.09 -30.71
CA TYR A 207 33.13 0.48 -31.52
C TYR A 207 34.45 -0.13 -31.02
N GLY A 208 34.41 -1.40 -30.63
CA GLY A 208 35.55 -2.19 -30.15
C GLY A 208 35.97 -1.90 -28.70
N LYS A 209 35.20 -1.10 -27.94
CA LYS A 209 35.53 -0.75 -26.55
C LYS A 209 35.19 -1.85 -25.54
N TYR A 210 34.27 -2.74 -25.90
CA TYR A 210 33.88 -3.89 -25.10
C TYR A 210 33.78 -5.10 -26.02
N SER A 211 34.43 -6.18 -25.64
CA SER A 211 34.41 -7.46 -26.33
C SER A 211 34.08 -8.56 -25.33
N ARG A 212 33.47 -9.64 -25.82
CA ARG A 212 33.10 -10.79 -25.00
C ARG A 212 33.33 -12.06 -25.80
N ILE A 213 33.84 -13.09 -25.13
CA ILE A 213 34.02 -14.40 -25.72
C ILE A 213 32.76 -15.24 -25.49
N VAL A 214 32.26 -15.88 -26.54
CA VAL A 214 31.15 -16.82 -26.47
C VAL A 214 31.59 -18.06 -25.70
N SER A 215 30.95 -18.30 -24.57
CA SER A 215 31.14 -19.48 -23.72
C SER A 215 29.77 -19.94 -23.25
N SER A 216 29.41 -21.20 -23.50
CA SER A 216 28.11 -21.72 -23.08
C SER A 216 28.01 -21.87 -21.56
N CYS A 217 26.81 -21.68 -21.03
CA CYS A 217 26.46 -22.06 -19.66
C CYS A 217 26.40 -23.59 -19.56
N LYS A 218 26.59 -24.14 -18.36
CA LYS A 218 26.32 -25.58 -18.09
C LYS A 218 24.93 -26.00 -18.57
N PHE A 219 23.96 -25.09 -18.46
CA PHE A 219 22.60 -25.20 -18.97
C PHE A 219 22.46 -24.48 -20.32
N MET A 220 23.26 -24.91 -21.30
CA MET A 220 23.36 -24.26 -22.60
C MET A 220 22.01 -24.19 -23.35
N TYR A 221 21.08 -25.10 -23.08
CA TYR A 221 19.72 -25.11 -23.64
C TYR A 221 18.66 -25.14 -22.52
N PRO A 222 18.32 -23.98 -21.93
CA PRO A 222 17.37 -23.90 -20.81
C PRO A 222 15.99 -24.48 -21.09
N ASN A 223 15.53 -24.40 -22.34
CA ASN A 223 14.28 -25.00 -22.80
C ASN A 223 14.25 -26.54 -22.64
N LEU A 224 15.41 -27.20 -22.56
CA LEU A 224 15.54 -28.64 -22.36
C LEU A 224 15.93 -28.99 -20.92
N ALA A 225 16.90 -28.26 -20.36
CA ALA A 225 17.36 -28.42 -18.99
C ALA A 225 17.54 -27.04 -18.35
N LYS A 226 16.65 -26.69 -17.43
CA LYS A 226 16.59 -25.38 -16.81
C LYS A 226 17.77 -25.16 -15.84
N PRO A 227 18.32 -23.94 -15.74
CA PRO A 227 19.36 -23.59 -14.77
C PRO A 227 18.83 -23.38 -13.34
N ILE A 228 17.64 -23.90 -13.05
CA ILE A 228 17.03 -23.88 -11.73
C ILE A 228 16.51 -25.27 -11.40
N LYS A 229 16.55 -25.66 -10.13
CA LYS A 229 15.89 -26.87 -9.63
C LYS A 229 14.76 -26.48 -8.71
N ALA A 230 13.57 -27.02 -8.93
CA ALA A 230 12.39 -26.76 -8.10
C ALA A 230 12.01 -28.02 -7.33
N ILE A 231 11.79 -27.88 -6.03
CA ILE A 231 11.11 -28.89 -5.20
C ILE A 231 9.73 -28.38 -4.80
N GLU A 232 8.77 -29.28 -4.72
CA GLU A 232 7.38 -29.00 -4.35
C GLU A 232 7.06 -29.67 -3.02
N GLY A 233 6.32 -28.99 -2.14
CA GLY A 233 5.89 -29.51 -0.85
C GLY A 233 4.64 -28.82 -0.32
N TYR A 234 4.21 -29.21 0.88
CA TYR A 234 3.21 -28.46 1.63
C TYR A 234 3.88 -27.25 2.26
N GLY A 235 3.28 -26.09 2.08
CA GLY A 235 3.80 -24.82 2.57
C GLY A 235 2.91 -24.17 3.62
N SER A 236 3.53 -23.63 4.66
CA SER A 236 2.94 -22.69 5.61
C SER A 236 3.81 -21.44 5.66
N SER A 237 3.24 -20.26 5.41
CA SER A 237 3.95 -18.99 5.42
C SER A 237 2.97 -17.83 5.59
N ASN A 238 3.42 -16.70 6.12
CA ASN A 238 2.73 -15.40 6.02
C ASN A 238 3.32 -14.51 4.92
N ILE A 239 4.39 -14.96 4.25
CA ILE A 239 5.07 -14.30 3.14
C ILE A 239 4.86 -15.12 1.87
N GLU A 240 4.27 -14.51 0.84
CA GLU A 240 3.96 -15.15 -0.45
C GLU A 240 5.20 -15.73 -1.13
N LYS A 241 6.28 -14.94 -1.19
CA LYS A 241 7.55 -15.36 -1.79
C LYS A 241 8.70 -14.58 -1.18
N PHE A 242 9.81 -15.25 -0.89
CA PHE A 242 11.04 -14.60 -0.46
C PHE A 242 12.27 -15.43 -0.85
N SER A 243 13.45 -14.86 -0.70
CA SER A 243 14.71 -15.54 -0.98
C SER A 243 15.73 -15.39 0.14
N GLY A 244 16.63 -16.36 0.27
CA GLY A 244 17.68 -16.36 1.28
C GLY A 244 18.81 -17.33 0.94
N GLN A 245 19.96 -17.13 1.59
CA GLN A 245 21.04 -18.11 1.56
C GLN A 245 20.65 -19.36 2.35
N VAL A 246 20.93 -20.52 1.77
CA VAL A 246 20.70 -21.82 2.40
C VAL A 246 21.78 -22.11 3.43
N SER A 247 21.38 -22.72 4.54
CA SER A 247 22.30 -23.53 5.34
C SER A 247 21.79 -24.94 5.55
N VAL A 248 22.65 -25.92 5.29
CA VAL A 248 22.39 -27.35 5.55
C VAL A 248 22.98 -27.81 6.90
N SER A 249 23.76 -26.95 7.56
CA SER A 249 24.39 -27.21 8.85
C SER A 249 23.78 -26.35 9.96
N LEU A 250 23.42 -26.99 11.08
CA LEU A 250 22.91 -26.28 12.26
C LEU A 250 23.96 -25.35 12.88
N GLU A 251 25.26 -25.57 12.66
CA GLU A 251 26.33 -24.71 13.18
C GLU A 251 26.38 -23.37 12.45
N ASN A 252 26.09 -23.37 11.14
CA ASN A 252 26.19 -22.21 10.26
C ASN A 252 24.84 -21.48 10.05
N LEU A 253 23.75 -22.00 10.62
CA LEU A 253 22.41 -21.45 10.54
C LEU A 253 22.27 -20.18 11.39
N THR A 254 21.76 -19.11 10.79
CA THR A 254 21.45 -17.81 11.38
C THR A 254 20.03 -17.40 10.98
N SER A 255 19.42 -16.45 11.71
CA SER A 255 18.03 -16.02 11.49
C SER A 255 17.73 -15.43 10.11
N ASN A 256 18.76 -15.05 9.35
CA ASN A 256 18.66 -14.55 7.97
C ASN A 256 18.90 -15.62 6.88
N LYS A 257 19.02 -16.89 7.25
CA LYS A 257 19.25 -18.01 6.31
C LYS A 257 18.09 -18.99 6.31
N ILE A 258 17.89 -19.66 5.17
CA ILE A 258 16.90 -20.73 5.02
C ILE A 258 17.56 -22.05 5.44
N TYR A 259 16.97 -22.75 6.40
CA TYR A 259 17.44 -24.07 6.79
C TYR A 259 16.97 -25.14 5.80
N VAL A 260 17.87 -26.02 5.38
CA VAL A 260 17.55 -27.19 4.55
C VAL A 260 17.96 -28.47 5.28
N GLY A 261 17.05 -29.45 5.40
CA GLY A 261 17.37 -30.71 6.08
C GLY A 261 16.34 -31.83 5.90
N GLU A 262 16.61 -32.98 6.55
CA GLU A 262 15.65 -34.09 6.57
C GLU A 262 14.47 -33.82 7.52
N TYR A 263 14.71 -33.12 8.63
CA TYR A 263 13.75 -32.87 9.69
C TYR A 263 13.80 -31.41 10.15
N TYR A 264 12.68 -30.92 10.69
CA TYR A 264 12.58 -29.60 11.32
C TYR A 264 13.48 -29.47 12.57
N THR A 265 13.95 -28.25 12.84
CA THR A 265 14.77 -27.88 14.01
C THR A 265 14.20 -26.61 14.65
N GLU A 266 14.26 -26.51 15.97
CA GLU A 266 13.77 -25.33 16.72
C GLU A 266 14.74 -24.12 16.67
N LYS A 267 15.88 -24.23 15.98
CA LYS A 267 16.81 -23.12 15.83
C LYS A 267 16.24 -22.08 14.86
N ASP A 268 16.30 -20.80 15.25
CA ASP A 268 15.79 -19.67 14.48
C ASP A 268 16.41 -19.56 13.08
N ALA A 269 15.57 -19.35 12.06
CA ALA A 269 15.90 -19.32 10.64
C ALA A 269 14.90 -18.46 9.86
N LEU A 270 15.31 -17.94 8.69
CA LEU A 270 14.44 -17.17 7.81
C LEU A 270 13.28 -18.01 7.25
N GLY A 271 13.51 -19.31 7.08
CA GLY A 271 12.53 -20.29 6.65
C GLY A 271 13.12 -21.70 6.65
N TYR A 272 12.27 -22.70 6.43
CA TYR A 272 12.64 -24.11 6.53
C TYR A 272 12.20 -24.87 5.27
N ILE A 273 13.10 -25.69 4.73
CA ILE A 273 12.83 -26.63 3.65
C ILE A 273 13.24 -28.00 4.16
N VAL A 274 12.25 -28.82 4.51
CA VAL A 274 12.50 -30.11 5.17
C VAL A 274 11.84 -31.26 4.45
N LYS A 275 12.49 -32.43 4.45
CA LYS A 275 11.87 -33.61 3.83
C LYS A 275 10.59 -34.03 4.54
N ASN A 276 10.62 -34.13 5.86
CA ASN A 276 9.52 -34.69 6.65
C ASN A 276 8.62 -33.61 7.25
N GLN A 277 7.33 -33.91 7.39
CA GLN A 277 6.38 -33.06 8.11
C GLN A 277 6.82 -32.78 9.56
N PRO A 278 6.80 -31.51 10.02
CA PRO A 278 7.09 -31.19 11.41
C PRO A 278 6.00 -31.77 12.33
N GLY A 279 6.43 -32.28 13.50
CA GLY A 279 5.51 -32.77 14.54
C GLY A 279 4.89 -31.65 15.41
N VAL A 280 5.19 -30.38 15.11
CA VAL A 280 4.78 -29.19 15.84
C VAL A 280 4.33 -28.10 14.85
N SER A 281 3.58 -27.11 15.34
CA SER A 281 3.29 -25.90 14.56
C SER A 281 4.57 -25.07 14.41
N VAL A 282 4.80 -24.51 13.23
CA VAL A 282 5.98 -23.70 12.90
C VAL A 282 5.49 -22.33 12.46
N ASP A 283 5.91 -21.29 13.18
CA ASP A 283 5.48 -19.90 12.93
C ASP A 283 6.21 -19.27 11.75
N ASN A 284 7.47 -19.68 11.51
CA ASN A 284 8.28 -19.22 10.40
C ASN A 284 7.92 -19.97 9.09
N PRO A 285 8.19 -19.38 7.91
CA PRO A 285 7.88 -20.02 6.63
C PRO A 285 8.51 -21.40 6.49
N ILE A 286 7.71 -22.42 6.14
CA ILE A 286 8.18 -23.81 6.04
C ILE A 286 7.58 -24.54 4.84
N ILE A 287 8.41 -25.31 4.14
CA ILE A 287 8.04 -26.28 3.11
C ILE A 287 8.43 -27.68 3.60
N PHE A 288 7.48 -28.61 3.62
CA PHE A 288 7.70 -30.00 4.06
C PHE A 288 7.07 -31.04 3.13
N ASN A 289 7.45 -32.32 3.28
CA ASN A 289 7.13 -33.43 2.35
C ASN A 289 7.59 -33.11 0.92
N THR A 290 8.88 -32.78 0.79
CA THR A 290 9.49 -32.30 -0.46
C THR A 290 9.53 -33.37 -1.54
N THR A 291 9.18 -32.96 -2.76
CA THR A 291 9.12 -33.86 -3.92
C THR A 291 9.58 -33.18 -5.21
N ILE A 292 9.99 -33.97 -6.19
CA ILE A 292 10.20 -33.55 -7.58
C ILE A 292 9.35 -34.47 -8.46
N ASN A 293 8.48 -33.91 -9.32
CA ASN A 293 7.56 -34.68 -10.17
C ASN A 293 6.74 -35.71 -9.37
N ASN A 294 6.24 -35.32 -8.20
CA ASN A 294 5.53 -36.18 -7.24
C ASN A 294 6.32 -37.34 -6.61
N ILE A 295 7.63 -37.42 -6.84
CA ILE A 295 8.52 -38.39 -6.19
C ILE A 295 9.19 -37.70 -5.01
N GLU A 296 9.10 -38.30 -3.83
CA GLU A 296 9.76 -37.79 -2.61
C GLU A 296 11.28 -37.69 -2.80
N VAL A 297 11.84 -36.54 -2.43
CA VAL A 297 13.26 -36.24 -2.56
C VAL A 297 13.79 -35.61 -1.28
N SER A 298 15.05 -35.88 -0.93
CA SER A 298 15.71 -35.07 0.09
C SER A 298 16.00 -33.68 -0.49
N PRO A 299 15.70 -32.59 0.23
CA PRO A 299 16.09 -31.27 -0.23
C PRO A 299 17.63 -31.09 -0.20
N LEU A 300 18.36 -31.95 0.53
CA LEU A 300 19.83 -32.00 0.52
C LEU A 300 20.41 -32.53 -0.81
N ASP A 301 19.61 -33.21 -1.63
CA ASP A 301 20.03 -33.61 -3.00
C ASP A 301 19.91 -32.44 -4.00
N VAL A 302 19.30 -31.34 -3.58
CA VAL A 302 18.96 -30.18 -4.40
C VAL A 302 19.73 -28.93 -4.00
N PHE A 303 19.97 -28.73 -2.70
CA PHE A 303 20.64 -27.56 -2.16
C PHE A 303 21.93 -27.92 -1.42
N GLU A 304 22.97 -27.12 -1.63
CA GLU A 304 24.24 -27.14 -0.88
C GLU A 304 24.34 -25.93 0.07
N ASP A 305 25.28 -25.97 1.04
CA ASP A 305 25.49 -24.84 1.97
C ASP A 305 25.92 -23.59 1.18
N GLY A 306 25.21 -22.48 1.38
CA GLY A 306 25.50 -21.22 0.68
C GLY A 306 24.73 -20.99 -0.63
N ASP A 307 24.00 -21.99 -1.15
CA ASP A 307 23.12 -21.82 -2.31
C ASP A 307 22.05 -20.75 -2.05
N ILE A 308 21.60 -20.06 -3.09
CA ILE A 308 20.43 -19.18 -2.99
C ILE A 308 19.15 -19.96 -3.24
N ALA A 309 18.28 -20.00 -2.23
CA ALA A 309 16.94 -20.54 -2.32
C ALA A 309 15.91 -19.42 -2.46
N VAL A 310 14.92 -19.66 -3.31
CA VAL A 310 13.70 -18.86 -3.41
C VAL A 310 12.53 -19.73 -2.98
N MET A 311 11.80 -19.33 -1.95
CA MET A 311 10.61 -20.01 -1.47
C MET A 311 9.38 -19.24 -1.96
N ALA A 312 8.47 -19.94 -2.64
CA ALA A 312 7.22 -19.40 -3.14
C ALA A 312 6.05 -20.26 -2.64
N PHE A 313 5.03 -19.61 -2.10
CA PHE A 313 3.88 -20.24 -1.48
C PHE A 313 2.63 -19.85 -2.27
N GLY A 314 1.96 -20.85 -2.83
CA GLY A 314 0.72 -20.68 -3.57
C GLY A 314 -0.46 -20.43 -2.64
N ASN A 315 -1.43 -19.66 -3.14
CA ASN A 315 -2.65 -19.26 -2.43
C ASN A 315 -2.40 -18.45 -1.16
N ILE A 316 -1.32 -17.64 -1.15
CA ILE A 316 -1.01 -16.66 -0.11
C ILE A 316 -0.96 -15.29 -0.79
N SER A 317 -1.90 -14.41 -0.47
CA SER A 317 -1.98 -13.07 -1.05
C SER A 317 -1.49 -12.02 -0.06
N GLY A 318 -0.31 -11.46 -0.29
CA GLY A 318 0.22 -10.31 0.48
C GLY A 318 0.21 -10.46 2.02
N ALA A 319 0.57 -9.38 2.73
CA ALA A 319 0.42 -9.35 4.18
C ALA A 319 -1.08 -9.30 4.54
N TRP A 320 -1.55 -10.23 5.38
CA TRP A 320 -2.84 -10.11 6.07
C TRP A 320 -2.72 -9.01 7.12
N CYS A 321 -3.78 -8.21 7.30
CA CYS A 321 -3.81 -7.30 8.43
C CYS A 321 -3.70 -8.10 9.74
N PRO A 322 -2.79 -7.74 10.68
CA PRO A 322 -2.52 -8.53 11.88
C PRO A 322 -3.79 -8.83 12.70
N GLU A 323 -4.68 -7.85 12.80
CA GLU A 323 -5.95 -7.97 13.53
C GLU A 323 -7.05 -8.69 12.74
N ALA A 324 -6.87 -8.89 11.44
CA ALA A 324 -7.77 -9.67 10.60
C ALA A 324 -7.47 -11.18 10.63
N SER A 325 -6.66 -11.64 11.60
CA SER A 325 -6.23 -13.03 11.70
C SER A 325 -7.39 -14.03 11.91
N ALA A 326 -8.56 -13.58 12.37
CA ALA A 326 -9.76 -14.43 12.44
C ALA A 326 -10.40 -14.74 11.08
N TYR A 327 -10.11 -13.96 10.04
CA TYR A 327 -10.81 -14.02 8.76
C TYR A 327 -10.06 -14.86 7.74
N GLU A 328 -10.76 -15.81 7.12
CA GLU A 328 -10.19 -16.80 6.21
C GLU A 328 -10.09 -16.30 4.77
N TYR A 329 -10.80 -15.25 4.41
CA TYR A 329 -10.81 -14.69 3.06
C TYR A 329 -10.78 -13.16 3.10
N ARG A 330 -10.37 -12.54 1.99
CA ARG A 330 -10.58 -11.12 1.75
C ARG A 330 -10.87 -10.84 0.28
N VAL A 331 -11.45 -9.69 0.01
CA VAL A 331 -11.59 -9.13 -1.34
C VAL A 331 -11.11 -7.68 -1.33
N GLU A 332 -10.36 -7.28 -2.36
CA GLU A 332 -10.01 -5.89 -2.57
C GLU A 332 -11.22 -5.14 -3.14
N MET A 333 -11.49 -3.97 -2.59
CA MET A 333 -12.55 -3.06 -2.98
C MET A 333 -11.95 -1.73 -3.42
N ASN A 334 -12.23 -1.28 -4.63
CA ASN A 334 -11.73 -0.04 -5.18
C ASN A 334 -12.88 0.88 -5.60
N ILE A 335 -12.96 2.06 -4.97
CA ILE A 335 -13.94 3.10 -5.29
C ILE A 335 -13.36 3.96 -6.42
N SER A 336 -14.15 4.15 -7.48
CA SER A 336 -13.74 4.97 -8.63
C SER A 336 -13.30 6.36 -8.19
N SER A 337 -12.20 6.88 -8.76
CA SER A 337 -11.70 8.23 -8.45
C SER A 337 -12.69 9.34 -8.81
N LEU A 338 -13.72 9.05 -9.62
CA LEU A 338 -14.81 9.98 -9.94
C LEU A 338 -15.89 10.04 -8.85
N GLU A 339 -16.02 8.99 -8.05
CA GLU A 339 -17.06 8.85 -7.02
C GLU A 339 -16.46 8.99 -5.61
N PHE A 340 -15.16 8.78 -5.47
CA PHE A 340 -14.44 8.90 -4.21
C PHE A 340 -14.44 10.34 -3.70
N GLN A 341 -14.97 10.52 -2.50
CA GLN A 341 -14.82 11.74 -1.70
C GLN A 341 -14.17 11.37 -0.37
N PRO A 342 -13.08 12.06 0.05
CA PRO A 342 -12.41 11.74 1.32
C PRO A 342 -13.29 12.13 2.51
N ASN A 343 -13.30 11.29 3.55
CA ASN A 343 -14.08 11.49 4.79
C ASN A 343 -15.60 11.61 4.60
N ALA A 344 -16.13 11.08 3.50
CA ALA A 344 -17.54 11.14 3.16
C ALA A 344 -18.29 9.89 3.64
N LEU A 345 -19.52 10.09 4.12
CA LEU A 345 -20.44 8.99 4.35
C LEU A 345 -20.83 8.37 2.99
N THR A 346 -20.59 7.08 2.86
CA THR A 346 -20.72 6.35 1.59
C THR A 346 -21.50 5.06 1.78
N LEU A 347 -22.53 4.87 0.97
CA LEU A 347 -23.27 3.61 0.81
C LEU A 347 -22.63 2.78 -0.29
N LEU A 348 -22.23 1.57 0.05
CA LEU A 348 -21.66 0.57 -0.85
C LEU A 348 -22.75 -0.39 -1.29
N GLU A 349 -22.96 -0.45 -2.61
CA GLU A 349 -23.84 -1.43 -3.25
C GLU A 349 -22.98 -2.62 -3.73
N ILE A 350 -23.02 -3.73 -3.00
CA ILE A 350 -22.15 -4.89 -3.21
C ILE A 350 -22.97 -6.06 -3.79
N PRO A 351 -22.63 -6.62 -4.95
CA PRO A 351 -23.26 -7.85 -5.42
C PRO A 351 -23.01 -9.02 -4.45
N ALA A 352 -24.05 -9.75 -4.05
CA ALA A 352 -23.93 -10.80 -3.03
C ALA A 352 -22.92 -11.91 -3.41
N SER A 353 -22.68 -12.11 -4.72
CA SER A 353 -21.67 -13.06 -5.23
C SER A 353 -20.25 -12.75 -4.75
N VAL A 354 -19.92 -11.48 -4.48
CA VAL A 354 -18.58 -11.03 -4.06
C VAL A 354 -18.20 -11.63 -2.70
N LEU A 355 -19.16 -11.71 -1.78
CA LEU A 355 -18.95 -12.16 -0.40
C LEU A 355 -19.66 -13.51 -0.11
N SER A 356 -19.81 -14.36 -1.13
CA SER A 356 -20.56 -15.63 -1.04
C SER A 356 -20.00 -16.66 -0.04
N GLY A 357 -18.76 -16.49 0.43
CA GLY A 357 -18.14 -17.33 1.47
C GLY A 357 -18.26 -16.77 2.88
N ALA A 358 -18.84 -15.58 3.06
CA ALA A 358 -19.06 -15.00 4.37
C ALA A 358 -20.28 -15.65 5.04
N TYR A 359 -20.18 -15.95 6.33
CA TYR A 359 -21.36 -16.26 7.13
C TYR A 359 -22.23 -15.01 7.28
N HIS A 360 -23.55 -15.16 7.12
CA HIS A 360 -24.53 -14.12 7.38
C HIS A 360 -25.91 -14.72 7.71
N ASN A 361 -26.77 -13.93 8.34
CA ASN A 361 -28.19 -14.29 8.56
C ASN A 361 -29.18 -13.25 8.00
N GLY A 362 -28.69 -12.23 7.30
CA GLY A 362 -29.48 -11.14 6.74
C GLY A 362 -29.28 -9.80 7.43
N THR A 363 -28.91 -9.80 8.72
CA THR A 363 -28.67 -8.59 9.53
C THR A 363 -27.24 -8.51 10.07
N ILE A 364 -26.63 -9.64 10.41
CA ILE A 364 -25.21 -9.74 10.79
C ILE A 364 -24.43 -10.56 9.77
N ALA A 365 -23.14 -10.27 9.65
CA ALA A 365 -22.20 -11.05 8.85
C ALA A 365 -20.80 -11.09 9.45
N SER A 366 -20.06 -12.16 9.17
CA SER A 366 -18.69 -12.36 9.66
C SER A 366 -17.68 -11.65 8.77
N ILE A 367 -17.67 -10.31 8.84
CA ILE A 367 -16.84 -9.45 7.99
C ILE A 367 -16.08 -8.36 8.77
N ARG A 368 -15.03 -7.81 8.15
CA ARG A 368 -14.31 -6.63 8.62
C ARG A 368 -13.75 -5.82 7.46
N VAL A 369 -13.79 -4.49 7.56
CA VAL A 369 -13.27 -3.59 6.50
C VAL A 369 -11.99 -2.92 6.99
N TYR A 370 -10.95 -2.92 6.16
CA TYR A 370 -9.68 -2.24 6.42
C TYR A 370 -9.27 -1.36 5.23
N ASP A 371 -8.50 -0.31 5.48
CA ASP A 371 -7.75 0.38 4.44
C ASP A 371 -6.46 -0.38 4.06
N VAL A 372 -5.67 0.19 3.14
CA VAL A 372 -4.40 -0.38 2.66
C VAL A 372 -3.30 -0.42 3.72
N ASP A 373 -3.41 0.40 4.77
CA ASP A 373 -2.44 0.49 5.87
C ASP A 373 -2.87 -0.37 7.08
N CYS A 374 -3.91 -1.19 6.92
CA CYS A 374 -4.50 -2.04 7.95
C CYS A 374 -5.16 -1.30 9.12
N ASN A 375 -5.66 -0.07 8.89
CA ASN A 375 -6.54 0.59 9.83
C ASN A 375 -7.98 0.09 9.61
N PRO A 376 -8.70 -0.32 10.67
CA PRO A 376 -10.07 -0.77 10.54
C PRO A 376 -11.00 0.40 10.24
N ILE A 377 -11.89 0.21 9.26
CA ILE A 377 -12.84 1.22 8.83
C ILE A 377 -14.19 0.99 9.51
N PRO A 378 -14.79 2.02 10.15
CA PRO A 378 -16.15 1.91 10.66
C PRO A 378 -17.13 1.54 9.54
N PHE A 379 -18.01 0.59 9.81
CA PHE A 379 -19.03 0.17 8.85
C PHE A 379 -20.31 -0.28 9.55
N TRP A 380 -21.42 -0.27 8.81
CA TRP A 380 -22.71 -0.81 9.25
C TRP A 380 -23.41 -1.53 8.10
N ILE A 381 -23.99 -2.69 8.38
CA ILE A 381 -24.72 -3.52 7.42
C ILE A 381 -26.19 -3.11 7.45
N GLU A 382 -26.64 -2.38 6.43
CA GLU A 382 -28.06 -2.03 6.31
C GLU A 382 -28.90 -3.24 5.87
N LYS A 383 -28.35 -4.04 4.94
CA LYS A 383 -29.04 -5.17 4.33
C LYS A 383 -28.05 -6.19 3.79
N TRP A 384 -28.32 -7.47 4.06
CA TRP A 384 -27.64 -8.58 3.39
C TRP A 384 -28.65 -9.47 2.66
N GLY A 385 -28.88 -9.20 1.37
CA GLY A 385 -29.79 -9.94 0.52
C GLY A 385 -29.12 -11.03 -0.33
N ASN A 386 -29.94 -11.75 -1.11
CA ASN A 386 -29.46 -12.82 -1.99
C ASN A 386 -28.76 -12.30 -3.26
N ASP A 387 -29.12 -11.10 -3.72
CA ASP A 387 -28.57 -10.49 -4.94
C ASP A 387 -27.66 -9.30 -4.62
N GLU A 388 -27.93 -8.61 -3.51
CA GLU A 388 -27.31 -7.33 -3.15
C GLU A 388 -27.09 -7.25 -1.64
N ILE A 389 -25.96 -6.68 -1.25
CA ILE A 389 -25.57 -6.33 0.10
C ILE A 389 -25.34 -4.82 0.14
N LEU A 390 -25.87 -4.15 1.16
CA LEU A 390 -25.74 -2.72 1.37
C LEU A 390 -24.97 -2.45 2.67
N ILE A 391 -23.81 -1.81 2.54
CA ILE A 391 -22.93 -1.48 3.66
C ILE A 391 -22.61 0.00 3.65
N TRP A 392 -22.80 0.66 4.79
CA TRP A 392 -22.36 2.04 5.00
C TRP A 392 -20.94 2.07 5.53
N ILE A 393 -20.11 2.98 5.01
CA ILE A 393 -18.77 3.30 5.52
C ILE A 393 -18.57 4.82 5.57
N LYS A 394 -17.58 5.26 6.35
CA LYS A 394 -16.99 6.58 6.20
C LYS A 394 -15.63 6.42 5.54
N THR A 395 -15.47 6.96 4.33
CA THR A 395 -14.23 6.81 3.56
C THR A 395 -13.06 7.49 4.27
N GLY A 396 -11.85 6.96 4.12
CA GLY A 396 -10.62 7.59 4.60
C GLY A 396 -10.04 8.57 3.57
N VAL A 397 -8.71 8.60 3.50
CA VAL A 397 -7.95 9.37 2.49
C VAL A 397 -7.60 8.56 1.23
N THR A 398 -7.83 7.25 1.25
CA THR A 398 -7.58 6.33 0.13
C THR A 398 -8.88 5.88 -0.52
N ASN A 399 -8.84 5.53 -1.80
CA ASN A 399 -9.99 4.96 -2.52
C ASN A 399 -9.96 3.42 -2.60
N GLN A 400 -9.00 2.78 -1.91
CA GLN A 400 -8.76 1.34 -1.93
C GLN A 400 -8.89 0.77 -0.52
N TYR A 401 -9.61 -0.34 -0.40
CA TYR A 401 -9.99 -1.00 0.84
C TYR A 401 -9.97 -2.51 0.67
N PHE A 402 -10.00 -3.24 1.80
CA PHE A 402 -10.13 -4.69 1.83
C PHE A 402 -11.30 -5.10 2.72
N ILE A 403 -12.19 -5.95 2.21
CA ILE A 403 -13.25 -6.59 2.98
C ILE A 403 -12.77 -8.00 3.32
N TYR A 404 -12.45 -8.24 4.58
CA TYR A 404 -12.12 -9.55 5.14
C TYR A 404 -13.39 -10.26 5.58
N TYR A 405 -13.46 -11.58 5.39
CA TYR A 405 -14.64 -12.36 5.74
C TYR A 405 -14.32 -13.83 6.05
N THR A 406 -15.23 -14.51 6.76
CA THR A 406 -15.12 -15.94 7.13
C THR A 406 -16.49 -16.61 7.17
N ALA A 407 -16.51 -17.94 7.07
CA ALA A 407 -17.72 -18.75 7.25
C ALA A 407 -18.02 -19.06 8.74
N ASP A 408 -17.15 -18.65 9.66
CA ASP A 408 -17.36 -18.87 11.10
C ASP A 408 -18.38 -17.86 11.68
N PRO A 409 -19.53 -18.32 12.19
CA PRO A 409 -20.55 -17.45 12.78
C PRO A 409 -20.10 -16.72 14.06
N ALA A 410 -19.02 -17.14 14.71
CA ALA A 410 -18.52 -16.51 15.93
C ALA A 410 -18.07 -15.05 15.74
N TYR A 411 -17.81 -14.64 14.49
CA TYR A 411 -17.38 -13.29 14.13
C TYR A 411 -18.51 -12.45 13.51
N ALA A 412 -19.74 -12.93 13.54
CA ALA A 412 -20.86 -12.24 12.92
C ALA A 412 -21.23 -10.98 13.71
N ILE A 413 -21.15 -9.83 13.03
CA ILE A 413 -21.47 -8.51 13.56
C ILE A 413 -22.36 -7.75 12.56
N ASP A 414 -23.13 -6.78 13.04
CA ASP A 414 -23.93 -5.88 12.19
C ASP A 414 -23.15 -4.61 11.78
N GLY A 415 -22.00 -4.36 12.41
CA GLY A 415 -21.14 -3.23 12.10
C GLY A 415 -19.94 -3.13 13.03
N TYR A 416 -19.01 -2.24 12.69
CA TYR A 416 -17.89 -1.85 13.54
C TYR A 416 -17.88 -0.34 13.72
N ASN A 417 -17.85 0.14 14.97
CA ASN A 417 -17.92 1.57 15.30
C ASN A 417 -19.05 2.31 14.56
N LYS A 418 -20.17 1.61 14.31
CA LYS A 418 -21.31 2.08 13.52
C LYS A 418 -21.94 3.38 14.04
N GLU A 419 -21.91 3.59 15.37
CA GLU A 419 -22.37 4.82 16.03
C GLU A 419 -21.61 6.09 15.57
N THR A 420 -20.43 5.95 14.95
CA THR A 420 -19.62 7.09 14.45
C THR A 420 -19.87 7.43 12.99
N LEU A 421 -20.71 6.65 12.30
CA LEU A 421 -21.01 6.84 10.87
C LEU A 421 -22.06 7.94 10.65
N PHE A 422 -23.08 7.97 11.50
CA PHE A 422 -24.26 8.82 11.36
C PHE A 422 -24.35 9.81 12.51
N ASP A 423 -24.98 10.96 12.25
CA ASP A 423 -25.24 11.96 13.29
C ASP A 423 -26.36 11.47 14.24
N LEU A 424 -27.31 10.68 13.72
CA LEU A 424 -28.26 9.88 14.48
C LEU A 424 -28.18 8.42 14.02
N TYR A 425 -27.94 7.50 14.94
CA TYR A 425 -28.06 6.07 14.73
C TYR A 425 -28.78 5.46 15.94
N ASP A 426 -29.83 4.68 15.70
CA ASP A 426 -30.45 3.86 16.74
C ASP A 426 -31.04 2.58 16.12
N ASP A 427 -30.59 1.44 16.60
CA ASP A 427 -31.15 0.11 16.32
C ASP A 427 -32.08 -0.37 17.44
N PHE A 428 -32.37 0.50 18.42
CA PHE A 428 -33.26 0.24 19.55
C PHE A 428 -32.87 -0.99 20.36
N ASP A 429 -31.58 -1.36 20.33
CA ASP A 429 -31.05 -2.43 21.16
C ASP A 429 -31.07 -2.04 22.65
N GLY A 430 -31.29 -3.03 23.51
CA GLY A 430 -31.36 -2.86 24.95
C GLY A 430 -32.78 -2.91 25.53
N THR A 431 -32.88 -2.73 26.85
CA THR A 431 -34.12 -2.96 27.60
C THR A 431 -34.96 -1.70 27.87
N SER A 432 -34.48 -0.54 27.43
CA SER A 432 -35.15 0.76 27.59
C SER A 432 -34.74 1.70 26.45
N ILE A 433 -35.59 2.67 26.13
CA ILE A 433 -35.29 3.73 25.17
C ILE A 433 -34.05 4.49 25.62
N ASP A 434 -33.13 4.74 24.69
CA ASP A 434 -31.91 5.52 24.94
C ASP A 434 -32.26 7.01 25.10
N THR A 435 -32.36 7.46 26.34
CA THR A 435 -32.66 8.87 26.68
C THR A 435 -31.48 9.81 26.44
N THR A 436 -30.32 9.31 26.01
CA THR A 436 -29.24 10.15 25.48
C THR A 436 -29.47 10.52 24.01
N LYS A 437 -30.24 9.70 23.28
CA LYS A 437 -30.60 9.92 21.87
C LYS A 437 -31.99 10.55 21.69
N TRP A 438 -32.94 10.25 22.59
CA TRP A 438 -34.34 10.65 22.44
C TRP A 438 -34.94 11.37 23.65
N ASP A 439 -35.80 12.34 23.38
CA ASP A 439 -36.81 12.84 24.31
C ASP A 439 -38.12 12.06 24.12
N ILE A 440 -38.67 11.53 25.22
CA ILE A 440 -39.89 10.73 25.21
C ILE A 440 -41.11 11.65 25.30
N LEU A 441 -41.89 11.72 24.22
CA LEU A 441 -43.06 12.59 24.09
C LEU A 441 -44.39 11.84 24.30
N GLY A 442 -44.42 10.54 23.98
CA GLY A 442 -45.64 9.72 23.98
C GLY A 442 -45.40 8.26 24.42
N SER A 443 -46.32 7.37 24.04
CA SER A 443 -46.27 5.96 24.42
C SER A 443 -45.41 5.10 23.46
N ALA A 444 -44.15 4.87 23.82
CA ALA A 444 -43.29 3.89 23.19
C ALA A 444 -42.51 3.03 24.20
N THR A 445 -42.14 1.83 23.76
CA THR A 445 -41.31 0.88 24.52
C THR A 445 -40.39 0.13 23.56
N VAL A 446 -39.24 -0.36 24.03
CA VAL A 446 -38.42 -1.32 23.28
C VAL A 446 -38.71 -2.75 23.76
N ASP A 447 -38.61 -3.73 22.87
CA ASP A 447 -38.94 -5.13 23.17
C ASP A 447 -37.80 -5.94 23.80
N GLY A 448 -36.59 -5.35 23.88
CA GLY A 448 -35.39 -6.00 24.40
C GLY A 448 -34.53 -6.69 23.32
N ASN A 449 -34.95 -6.70 22.06
CA ASN A 449 -34.30 -7.41 20.95
C ASN A 449 -34.16 -6.53 19.69
N GLY A 450 -33.91 -5.23 19.85
CA GLY A 450 -33.66 -4.33 18.71
C GLY A 450 -34.93 -3.91 17.97
N THR A 451 -36.02 -3.67 18.70
CA THR A 451 -37.24 -3.14 18.09
C THR A 451 -37.95 -2.17 19.01
N LEU A 452 -38.21 -0.96 18.50
CA LEU A 452 -39.09 0.02 19.11
C LEU A 452 -40.55 -0.29 18.75
N ILE A 453 -41.38 -0.39 19.78
CA ILE A 453 -42.84 -0.52 19.68
C ILE A 453 -43.46 0.84 20.00
N VAL A 454 -44.07 1.43 18.99
CA VAL A 454 -44.87 2.65 19.10
C VAL A 454 -46.33 2.24 19.21
N SER A 455 -46.94 2.46 20.39
CA SER A 455 -48.32 2.06 20.62
C SER A 455 -49.28 2.89 19.77
N ALA A 456 -50.36 2.27 19.29
CA ALA A 456 -51.42 2.98 18.58
C ALA A 456 -51.95 4.14 19.44
N ASP A 457 -51.98 5.34 18.86
CA ASP A 457 -52.47 6.56 19.48
C ASP A 457 -52.91 7.55 18.40
N GLU A 458 -53.80 8.49 18.74
CA GLU A 458 -54.32 9.50 17.81
C GLU A 458 -53.34 10.68 17.69
N LYS A 459 -52.80 10.90 16.48
CA LYS A 459 -51.94 12.05 16.11
C LYS A 459 -50.79 12.32 17.07
N ALA A 460 -50.09 11.28 17.50
CA ALA A 460 -49.02 11.38 18.49
C ALA A 460 -47.63 11.53 17.85
N SER A 461 -46.84 12.47 18.38
CA SER A 461 -45.38 12.41 18.30
C SER A 461 -44.87 11.66 19.53
N VAL A 462 -44.06 10.64 19.32
CA VAL A 462 -43.76 9.67 20.39
C VAL A 462 -42.32 9.80 20.89
N LEU A 463 -41.37 9.98 19.98
CA LEU A 463 -39.97 10.28 20.30
C LEU A 463 -39.49 11.48 19.48
N GLU A 464 -38.63 12.32 20.05
CA GLU A 464 -37.92 13.40 19.36
C GLU A 464 -36.41 13.25 19.55
N SER A 465 -35.63 13.43 18.47
CA SER A 465 -34.18 13.36 18.54
C SER A 465 -33.61 14.47 19.41
N LYS A 466 -32.65 14.11 20.28
CA LYS A 466 -31.84 15.11 20.99
C LYS A 466 -30.87 15.80 20.06
N VAL A 467 -30.27 15.04 19.14
CA VAL A 467 -29.43 15.60 18.08
C VAL A 467 -30.24 16.52 17.18
N SER A 468 -29.58 17.62 16.81
CA SER A 468 -30.12 18.73 16.03
C SER A 468 -29.29 18.91 14.76
N PHE A 469 -29.94 19.15 13.62
CA PHE A 469 -29.28 19.24 12.31
C PHE A 469 -29.40 20.64 11.72
N ASN A 470 -28.29 21.21 11.24
CA ASN A 470 -28.23 22.56 10.67
C ASN A 470 -27.90 22.57 9.16
N TYR A 471 -28.13 21.45 8.49
CA TYR A 471 -27.84 21.22 7.08
C TYR A 471 -28.93 20.31 6.47
N PRO A 472 -29.03 20.20 5.13
CA PRO A 472 -29.87 19.20 4.48
C PRO A 472 -29.58 17.79 5.00
N ILE A 473 -30.62 17.02 5.29
CA ILE A 473 -30.49 15.69 5.89
C ILE A 473 -31.16 14.62 5.04
N PHE A 474 -30.70 13.39 5.24
CA PHE A 474 -31.49 12.21 4.93
C PHE A 474 -31.88 11.51 6.25
N VAL A 475 -33.02 10.82 6.23
CA VAL A 475 -33.45 9.92 7.30
C VAL A 475 -33.81 8.60 6.66
N ARG A 476 -33.17 7.50 7.07
CA ARG A 476 -33.60 6.15 6.70
C ARG A 476 -34.07 5.41 7.94
N TYR A 477 -35.13 4.63 7.79
CA TYR A 477 -35.65 3.82 8.89
C TYR A 477 -36.33 2.57 8.34
N LYS A 478 -36.45 1.56 9.19
CA LYS A 478 -37.11 0.30 8.84
C LYS A 478 -38.29 0.04 9.77
N MET A 479 -39.49 -0.08 9.20
CA MET A 479 -40.75 -0.12 9.95
C MET A 479 -41.72 -1.18 9.43
N LYS A 480 -42.60 -1.70 10.30
CA LYS A 480 -43.82 -2.46 9.95
C LYS A 480 -44.99 -2.13 10.88
N SER A 481 -46.20 -2.52 10.49
CA SER A 481 -47.43 -2.45 11.29
C SER A 481 -47.72 -3.75 12.05
N THR A 482 -48.56 -3.71 13.08
CA THR A 482 -49.17 -4.93 13.68
C THR A 482 -50.06 -5.67 12.68
N SER A 483 -50.85 -4.94 11.91
CA SER A 483 -51.91 -5.46 11.04
C SER A 483 -51.98 -4.70 9.71
N GLY A 484 -52.20 -5.43 8.61
CA GLY A 484 -52.37 -4.86 7.27
C GLY A 484 -53.81 -4.50 6.92
N THR A 485 -54.76 -4.66 7.85
CA THR A 485 -56.19 -4.40 7.63
C THR A 485 -56.79 -3.34 8.57
N SER A 486 -56.05 -2.93 9.61
CA SER A 486 -56.46 -1.89 10.56
C SER A 486 -55.72 -0.60 10.22
N ASP A 487 -56.34 0.55 10.43
CA ASP A 487 -55.77 1.90 10.24
C ASP A 487 -54.27 2.00 10.64
N PHE A 488 -53.43 2.58 9.77
CA PHE A 488 -51.98 2.66 9.96
C PHE A 488 -51.37 3.93 9.35
N ASP A 489 -51.31 5.03 10.07
CA ASP A 489 -50.54 6.21 9.71
C ASP A 489 -49.29 6.34 10.58
N ALA A 490 -48.15 5.76 10.15
CA ALA A 490 -46.91 5.83 10.93
C ALA A 490 -45.67 6.14 10.09
N GLY A 491 -44.67 6.74 10.74
CA GLY A 491 -43.39 7.03 10.13
C GLY A 491 -42.59 8.06 10.92
N VAL A 492 -42.01 9.02 10.23
CA VAL A 492 -41.16 10.06 10.83
C VAL A 492 -41.65 11.47 10.48
N ALA A 493 -41.28 12.44 11.30
CA ALA A 493 -41.45 13.85 10.98
C ALA A 493 -40.13 14.60 11.11
N VAL A 494 -39.94 15.60 10.25
CA VAL A 494 -38.86 16.58 10.40
C VAL A 494 -39.47 17.85 10.98
N VAL A 495 -39.08 18.14 12.22
CA VAL A 495 -39.43 19.34 12.98
C VAL A 495 -38.31 20.35 12.78
N PHE A 496 -38.60 21.65 12.70
CA PHE A 496 -37.57 22.64 12.40
C PHE A 496 -37.79 23.99 13.07
N GLY A 497 -36.94 24.32 14.02
CA GLY A 497 -37.06 25.52 14.84
C GLY A 497 -36.90 25.17 16.32
N LEU A 498 -36.57 26.17 17.11
CA LEU A 498 -36.22 25.98 18.52
C LEU A 498 -37.46 25.66 19.36
N GLN A 499 -37.41 24.58 20.14
CA GLN A 499 -38.33 24.37 21.26
C GLN A 499 -37.88 25.25 22.45
N GLY A 500 -38.82 25.81 23.20
CA GLY A 500 -38.53 26.43 24.51
C GLY A 500 -38.30 27.95 24.50
N GLY A 501 -39.37 28.72 24.30
CA GLY A 501 -39.36 30.15 24.63
C GLY A 501 -38.56 31.03 23.68
N GLU A 502 -38.25 32.25 24.09
CA GLU A 502 -37.37 33.15 23.35
C GLU A 502 -35.91 32.88 23.75
N ARG A 503 -35.00 32.85 22.78
CA ARG A 503 -33.58 32.58 23.00
C ARG A 503 -32.70 33.63 22.34
N LEU A 504 -31.47 33.77 22.82
CA LEU A 504 -30.42 34.57 22.20
C LEU A 504 -29.46 33.63 21.48
N LEU A 505 -29.37 33.74 20.15
CA LEU A 505 -28.33 33.09 19.36
C LEU A 505 -27.06 33.93 19.43
N VAL A 506 -25.94 33.31 19.82
CA VAL A 506 -24.62 33.93 19.88
C VAL A 506 -23.67 33.12 19.01
N ASN A 507 -23.26 33.68 17.88
CA ASN A 507 -22.18 33.12 17.08
C ASN A 507 -20.87 33.79 17.46
N VAL A 508 -19.92 33.00 17.92
CA VAL A 508 -18.56 33.43 18.28
C VAL A 508 -17.63 33.02 17.16
N THR A 509 -16.90 33.98 16.60
CA THR A 509 -15.85 33.70 15.61
C THR A 509 -14.51 34.12 16.18
N TYR A 510 -13.53 33.22 16.11
CA TYR A 510 -12.12 33.50 16.42
C TYR A 510 -11.34 33.68 15.11
N ALA A 511 -10.55 34.75 15.01
CA ALA A 511 -9.71 35.05 13.87
C ALA A 511 -8.31 35.51 14.33
N GLY A 512 -7.48 34.56 14.75
CA GLY A 512 -6.16 34.84 15.37
C GLY A 512 -5.10 33.78 15.04
N GLU A 513 -4.20 33.56 15.98
CA GLU A 513 -3.15 32.53 15.89
C GLU A 513 -3.74 31.12 15.94
N GLN A 514 -2.90 30.10 15.71
CA GLN A 514 -3.38 28.73 15.77
C GLN A 514 -3.69 28.34 17.21
N ILE A 515 -4.93 27.93 17.49
CA ILE A 515 -5.29 27.28 18.75
C ILE A 515 -4.81 25.81 18.68
N PRO A 516 -3.83 25.36 19.49
CA PRO A 516 -3.28 24.01 19.38
C PRO A 516 -4.30 22.91 19.71
N ASP A 517 -5.15 23.17 20.70
CA ASP A 517 -6.28 22.33 21.10
C ASP A 517 -7.55 23.19 21.18
N TYR A 518 -8.41 23.08 20.17
CA TYR A 518 -9.65 23.84 20.04
C TYR A 518 -10.86 23.13 20.68
N THR A 519 -10.62 22.11 21.52
CA THR A 519 -11.66 21.38 22.25
C THR A 519 -11.60 21.63 23.75
N ASN A 520 -12.77 21.57 24.41
CA ASN A 520 -12.89 21.77 25.86
C ASN A 520 -12.19 23.05 26.37
N ILE A 521 -12.32 24.13 25.62
CA ILE A 521 -11.71 25.43 25.93
C ILE A 521 -12.73 26.32 26.65
N GLN A 522 -12.24 27.26 27.45
CA GLN A 522 -13.08 28.27 28.11
C GLN A 522 -13.27 29.46 27.16
N ILE A 523 -14.47 29.60 26.60
CA ILE A 523 -14.83 30.63 25.63
C ILE A 523 -15.58 31.75 26.36
N PRO A 524 -15.11 33.01 26.29
CA PRO A 524 -15.87 34.14 26.79
C PRO A 524 -16.95 34.54 25.79
N ILE A 525 -18.12 34.88 26.30
CA ILE A 525 -19.24 35.48 25.58
C ILE A 525 -19.39 36.90 26.13
N LYS A 526 -18.94 37.88 25.32
CA LYS A 526 -19.06 39.31 25.63
C LYS A 526 -20.36 39.84 25.03
N LEU A 527 -21.25 40.35 25.88
CA LEU A 527 -22.49 41.00 25.47
C LEU A 527 -22.39 42.48 25.84
N GLU A 528 -22.29 43.36 24.85
CA GLU A 528 -22.12 44.79 25.07
C GLU A 528 -22.79 45.65 23.99
N GLY A 529 -23.16 46.87 24.35
CA GLY A 529 -23.76 47.83 23.41
C GLY A 529 -25.03 47.28 22.76
N ALA A 530 -25.06 47.22 21.42
CA ALA A 530 -26.25 46.75 20.68
C ALA A 530 -26.54 45.25 20.89
N ASP A 531 -25.55 44.47 21.33
CA ASP A 531 -25.69 43.03 21.59
C ASP A 531 -26.10 42.75 23.05
N PHE A 532 -26.19 43.79 23.91
CA PHE A 532 -26.56 43.63 25.31
C PHE A 532 -28.07 43.34 25.47
N PRO A 533 -28.46 42.24 26.13
CA PRO A 533 -29.86 41.84 26.20
C PRO A 533 -30.55 42.43 27.45
N ASP A 534 -31.00 43.68 27.34
CA ASP A 534 -31.67 44.45 28.42
C ASP A 534 -33.01 43.85 28.91
N TYR A 535 -33.55 42.90 28.16
CA TYR A 535 -34.79 42.16 28.47
C TYR A 535 -34.56 40.86 29.26
N ILE A 536 -33.32 40.48 29.55
CA ILE A 536 -33.00 39.34 30.40
C ILE A 536 -33.03 39.77 31.87
N ASN A 537 -33.79 39.06 32.70
CA ASN A 537 -33.79 39.28 34.14
C ASN A 537 -32.42 38.93 34.73
N ALA A 538 -31.69 39.95 35.21
CA ALA A 538 -30.36 39.81 35.79
C ALA A 538 -30.15 40.79 36.95
N GLN A 539 -29.44 40.33 37.99
CA GLN A 539 -29.14 41.10 39.20
C GLN A 539 -27.84 40.58 39.85
N ASP A 540 -26.97 41.48 40.33
CA ASP A 540 -25.80 41.14 41.17
C ASP A 540 -24.90 40.02 40.60
N ASN A 541 -24.54 40.11 39.31
CA ASN A 541 -23.79 39.08 38.56
C ASN A 541 -24.49 37.72 38.47
N THR A 542 -25.82 37.69 38.59
CA THR A 542 -26.67 36.54 38.30
C THR A 542 -27.65 36.88 37.18
N ALA A 543 -28.04 35.89 36.38
CA ALA A 543 -29.04 36.06 35.33
C ALA A 543 -29.93 34.81 35.24
N GLU A 544 -31.18 34.99 34.79
CA GLU A 544 -32.11 33.90 34.53
C GLU A 544 -31.81 33.26 33.17
N ILE A 545 -30.70 32.53 33.08
CA ILE A 545 -30.24 31.95 31.82
C ILE A 545 -29.87 30.47 31.92
N LYS A 546 -29.97 29.80 30.79
CA LYS A 546 -29.31 28.53 30.48
C LYS A 546 -28.63 28.65 29.13
N ILE A 547 -27.53 27.92 28.93
CA ILE A 547 -26.77 28.00 27.69
C ILE A 547 -26.70 26.62 27.06
N TYR A 548 -26.93 26.57 25.76
CA TYR A 548 -26.88 25.36 24.95
C TYR A 548 -25.87 25.52 23.83
N ASP A 549 -25.21 24.43 23.44
CA ASP A 549 -24.39 24.39 22.22
C ASP A 549 -25.26 24.28 20.95
N ASN A 550 -24.60 24.19 19.80
CA ASN A 550 -25.27 24.04 18.50
C ASN A 550 -26.01 22.69 18.31
N GLN A 551 -25.83 21.74 19.23
CA GLN A 551 -26.45 20.42 19.27
C GLN A 551 -27.55 20.35 20.34
N GLU A 552 -27.89 21.47 20.99
CA GLU A 552 -28.88 21.56 22.09
C GLU A 552 -28.43 20.86 23.39
N ASN A 553 -27.13 20.63 23.60
CA ASN A 553 -26.62 20.17 24.88
C ASN A 553 -26.49 21.35 25.84
N GLU A 554 -27.03 21.21 27.06
CA GLU A 554 -26.86 22.21 28.12
C GLU A 554 -25.38 22.28 28.52
N LEU A 555 -24.79 23.49 28.42
CA LEU A 555 -23.40 23.75 28.74
C LEU A 555 -23.25 24.32 30.15
N PRO A 556 -22.19 23.95 30.89
CA PRO A 556 -21.81 24.69 32.07
C PRO A 556 -21.38 26.10 31.68
N PHE A 557 -21.79 27.07 32.48
CA PHE A 557 -21.40 28.47 32.32
C PHE A 557 -21.05 29.11 33.65
N TRP A 558 -20.37 30.25 33.62
CA TRP A 558 -20.15 31.11 34.78
C TRP A 558 -20.18 32.58 34.39
N ILE A 559 -20.90 33.39 35.16
CA ILE A 559 -21.04 34.83 34.93
C ILE A 559 -19.94 35.56 35.73
N GLU A 560 -18.96 36.13 35.02
CA GLU A 560 -17.90 36.93 35.64
C GLU A 560 -18.47 38.25 36.15
N TYR A 561 -19.20 38.94 35.27
CA TYR A 561 -19.98 40.11 35.64
C TYR A 561 -21.21 40.28 34.73
N TRP A 562 -22.24 40.92 35.29
CA TRP A 562 -23.42 41.37 34.54
C TRP A 562 -23.85 42.74 35.07
N ASN A 563 -23.61 43.79 34.29
CA ASN A 563 -23.90 45.17 34.66
C ASN A 563 -24.95 45.77 33.70
N THR A 564 -26.19 45.86 34.19
CA THR A 564 -27.32 46.43 33.45
C THR A 564 -27.24 47.95 33.28
N THR A 565 -26.44 48.66 34.08
CA THR A 565 -26.26 50.11 33.97
C THR A 565 -25.21 50.47 32.92
N GLU A 566 -24.15 49.68 32.81
CA GLU A 566 -23.10 49.86 31.80
C GLU A 566 -23.39 49.14 30.48
N GLU A 567 -24.48 48.37 30.41
CA GLU A 567 -24.86 47.53 29.27
C GLU A 567 -23.73 46.58 28.86
N LYS A 568 -23.13 45.89 29.85
CA LYS A 568 -22.05 44.93 29.66
C LYS A 568 -22.23 43.66 30.49
N ALA A 569 -22.04 42.51 29.87
CA ALA A 569 -21.95 41.22 30.55
C ALA A 569 -20.82 40.37 29.94
N LEU A 570 -20.18 39.58 30.80
CA LEU A 570 -19.17 38.60 30.43
C LEU A 570 -19.53 37.24 31.04
N ILE A 571 -19.80 36.28 30.16
CA ILE A 571 -20.19 34.92 30.51
C ILE A 571 -19.15 33.95 29.95
N TRP A 572 -18.68 33.02 30.76
CA TRP A 572 -17.75 31.98 30.33
C TRP A 572 -18.46 30.66 30.13
N VAL A 573 -18.14 29.96 29.05
CA VAL A 573 -18.64 28.61 28.76
C VAL A 573 -17.48 27.67 28.45
N LYS A 574 -17.61 26.38 28.79
CA LYS A 574 -16.65 25.35 28.36
C LYS A 574 -17.21 24.61 27.15
N SER A 575 -16.57 24.75 25.99
CA SER A 575 -17.04 24.16 24.74
C SER A 575 -15.89 23.91 23.76
N SER A 576 -16.22 23.50 22.54
CA SER A 576 -15.26 23.28 21.45
C SER A 576 -15.55 24.24 20.30
N PHE A 577 -14.49 24.74 19.67
CA PHE A 577 -14.59 25.45 18.41
C PHE A 577 -14.68 24.48 17.22
N ILE A 578 -15.24 24.96 16.11
CA ILE A 578 -15.20 24.30 14.80
C ILE A 578 -14.15 25.02 13.94
N TYR A 579 -13.18 24.28 13.40
CA TYR A 579 -12.20 24.83 12.47
C TYR A 579 -12.85 25.12 11.10
N ASP A 580 -12.72 26.37 10.63
CA ASP A 580 -13.23 26.77 9.33
C ASP A 580 -12.18 26.67 8.22
N ARG A 581 -11.12 27.48 8.36
CA ARG A 581 -10.11 27.69 7.32
C ARG A 581 -8.89 28.40 7.87
N ARG A 582 -7.82 28.41 7.07
CA ARG A 582 -6.63 29.25 7.28
C ARG A 582 -6.50 30.25 6.13
N GLN A 583 -6.23 31.51 6.44
CA GLN A 583 -5.90 32.56 5.47
C GLN A 583 -4.60 33.24 5.86
N GLY A 584 -3.50 32.91 5.17
CA GLY A 584 -2.17 33.39 5.55
C GLY A 584 -1.71 32.80 6.89
N ASN A 585 -1.41 33.65 7.86
CA ASN A 585 -1.05 33.25 9.23
C ASN A 585 -2.23 33.32 10.22
N THR A 586 -3.43 33.67 9.74
CA THR A 586 -4.65 33.75 10.56
C THR A 586 -5.48 32.47 10.41
N TYR A 587 -5.89 31.92 11.54
CA TYR A 587 -6.76 30.75 11.64
C TYR A 587 -8.17 31.21 12.04
N TYR A 588 -9.17 30.64 11.37
CA TYR A 588 -10.58 30.96 11.60
C TYR A 588 -11.27 29.77 12.24
N TYR A 589 -11.95 30.03 13.36
CA TYR A 589 -12.80 29.06 14.04
C TYR A 589 -14.13 29.72 14.39
N HIS A 590 -15.18 28.92 14.54
CA HIS A 590 -16.47 29.40 15.04
C HIS A 590 -17.10 28.46 16.06
N ALA A 591 -17.92 29.02 16.93
CA ALA A 591 -18.82 28.31 17.84
C ALA A 591 -20.18 29.02 17.85
N THR A 592 -21.23 28.27 18.13
CA THR A 592 -22.59 28.78 18.20
C THR A 592 -23.22 28.36 19.52
N PHE A 593 -23.78 29.33 20.23
CA PHE A 593 -24.46 29.13 21.51
C PHE A 593 -25.88 29.67 21.46
N TYR A 594 -26.77 29.01 22.18
CA TYR A 594 -28.13 29.49 22.44
C TYR A 594 -28.28 29.78 23.92
N ILE A 595 -28.58 31.03 24.26
CA ILE A 595 -28.91 31.42 25.63
C ILE A 595 -30.43 31.46 25.77
N GLU A 596 -30.99 30.45 26.42
CA GLU A 596 -32.36 30.51 26.91
C GLU A 596 -32.40 31.48 28.09
N TYR A 597 -33.34 32.42 28.06
CA TYR A 597 -33.40 33.48 29.05
C TYR A 597 -34.79 33.62 29.69
N ASN A 598 -34.85 34.32 30.82
CA ASN A 598 -36.04 34.44 31.66
C ASN A 598 -36.56 33.07 32.11
N THR A 599 -35.62 32.17 32.44
CA THR A 599 -35.87 30.80 32.91
C THR A 599 -36.54 30.75 34.29
N GLY A 600 -36.73 31.90 34.96
CA GLY A 600 -37.36 32.03 36.26
C GLY A 600 -36.44 31.75 37.45
N THR A 601 -35.14 31.48 37.22
CA THR A 601 -34.16 31.22 38.29
C THR A 601 -32.88 32.01 38.05
N LEU A 602 -32.61 33.01 38.91
CA LEU A 602 -31.34 33.74 38.90
C LEU A 602 -30.19 32.82 39.33
N THR A 603 -29.15 32.75 38.51
CA THR A 603 -27.95 31.96 38.80
C THR A 603 -26.68 32.67 38.34
N ARG A 604 -25.56 32.44 39.03
CA ARG A 604 -24.21 32.86 38.60
C ARG A 604 -23.54 31.81 37.72
N GLY A 605 -24.10 30.61 37.63
CA GLY A 605 -23.49 29.46 36.97
C GLY A 605 -22.54 28.65 37.88
N ASN A 606 -21.81 27.71 37.29
CA ASN A 606 -20.88 26.80 37.96
C ASN A 606 -19.47 26.92 37.36
N GLY A 607 -18.63 27.78 37.94
CA GLY A 607 -17.26 28.01 37.47
C GLY A 607 -16.36 26.77 37.56
N THR A 608 -16.56 25.90 38.55
CA THR A 608 -15.80 24.64 38.69
C THR A 608 -16.02 23.69 37.51
N ALA A 609 -17.19 23.73 36.86
CA ALA A 609 -17.45 22.96 35.66
C ALA A 609 -16.90 23.62 34.38
N VAL A 610 -16.55 24.91 34.44
CA VAL A 610 -16.07 25.68 33.28
C VAL A 610 -14.54 25.68 33.20
N PHE A 611 -13.85 26.01 34.29
CA PHE A 611 -12.41 26.29 34.29
C PHE A 611 -11.56 25.08 34.72
N GLU A 612 -10.26 25.11 34.43
CA GLU A 612 -9.31 24.05 34.83
C GLU A 612 -9.01 24.09 36.34
N PHE A 613 -9.08 25.28 36.92
CA PHE A 613 -9.16 25.52 38.36
C PHE A 613 -10.10 26.69 38.60
N PHE A 614 -10.92 26.63 39.65
CA PHE A 614 -11.87 27.70 39.96
C PHE A 614 -12.15 27.78 41.46
N ASP A 615 -12.07 28.99 42.00
CA ASP A 615 -12.60 29.29 43.31
C ASP A 615 -13.22 30.70 43.38
N ASN A 616 -14.39 30.79 43.98
CA ASN A 616 -15.09 32.06 44.23
C ASN A 616 -15.38 32.28 45.72
N PHE A 617 -14.89 31.40 46.60
CA PHE A 617 -14.96 31.56 48.04
C PHE A 617 -16.38 31.77 48.62
N GLU A 618 -17.44 31.36 47.92
CA GLU A 618 -18.85 31.53 48.37
C GLU A 618 -19.34 30.38 49.26
N ASP A 619 -18.64 29.25 49.28
CA ASP A 619 -19.00 28.03 50.05
C ASP A 619 -18.57 28.05 51.52
N SER A 620 -17.84 29.09 51.94
CA SER A 620 -17.29 29.25 53.29
C SER A 620 -16.23 28.20 53.69
N THR A 621 -15.65 27.46 52.75
CA THR A 621 -14.57 26.50 52.97
C THR A 621 -13.46 26.71 51.95
N TRP A 622 -12.27 27.12 52.39
CA TRP A 622 -11.12 27.32 51.48
C TRP A 622 -10.26 26.06 51.39
N ASP A 623 -10.36 25.18 52.37
CA ASP A 623 -9.53 23.98 52.54
C ASP A 623 -9.95 22.79 51.66
N ASP A 624 -11.03 22.95 50.89
CA ASP A 624 -11.49 21.96 49.90
C ASP A 624 -10.67 22.01 48.60
N LYS A 625 -10.14 23.18 48.24
CA LYS A 625 -9.31 23.42 47.05
C LYS A 625 -7.89 23.86 47.37
N TRP A 626 -7.67 24.43 48.55
CA TRP A 626 -6.38 24.96 48.96
C TRP A 626 -5.83 24.23 50.18
N GLU A 627 -4.51 24.27 50.32
CA GLU A 627 -3.78 23.85 51.51
C GLU A 627 -2.80 24.96 51.93
N LEU A 628 -2.46 25.01 53.22
CA LEU A 628 -1.45 25.94 53.72
C LEU A 628 -0.08 25.63 53.12
N ALA A 629 0.47 26.60 52.39
CA ALA A 629 1.82 26.54 51.84
C ALA A 629 2.87 27.19 52.77
N GLY A 630 2.43 28.14 53.60
CA GLY A 630 3.23 28.89 54.56
C GLY A 630 2.32 29.59 55.58
N GLY A 631 2.88 30.04 56.70
CA GLY A 631 2.11 30.69 57.77
C GLY A 631 1.36 29.72 58.68
N THR A 632 0.29 30.19 59.33
CA THR A 632 -0.62 29.41 60.18
C THR A 632 -2.07 29.68 59.79
N ASP A 633 -3.01 28.85 60.27
CA ASP A 633 -4.46 29.06 60.07
C ASP A 633 -4.92 30.46 60.52
N ASP A 634 -4.23 31.09 61.48
CA ASP A 634 -4.53 32.45 61.96
C ASP A 634 -4.34 33.53 60.86
N ASN A 635 -3.58 33.22 59.81
CA ASN A 635 -3.37 34.10 58.66
C ASN A 635 -4.56 34.08 57.70
N ILE A 636 -5.40 33.04 57.71
CA ILE A 636 -6.44 32.81 56.69
C ILE A 636 -7.82 33.00 57.31
N GLU A 637 -8.65 33.82 56.67
CA GLU A 637 -10.07 33.94 57.00
C GLU A 637 -10.89 33.95 55.72
N GLN A 638 -11.96 33.16 55.65
CA GLN A 638 -12.95 33.26 54.58
C GLN A 638 -14.27 33.76 55.16
N THR A 639 -14.77 34.87 54.62
CA THR A 639 -15.99 35.51 55.12
C THR A 639 -16.67 36.33 54.03
N ASN A 640 -18.00 36.21 53.92
CA ASN A 640 -18.83 36.93 52.95
C ASN A 640 -18.32 36.84 51.49
N GLY A 641 -18.05 35.65 50.99
CA GLY A 641 -17.59 35.45 49.60
C GLY A 641 -16.16 35.91 49.33
N ASN A 642 -15.36 36.20 50.36
CA ASN A 642 -13.98 36.65 50.21
C ASN A 642 -13.02 35.79 51.02
N LEU A 643 -11.89 35.45 50.42
CA LEU A 643 -10.73 34.93 51.12
C LEU A 643 -9.82 36.10 51.54
N ILE A 644 -9.42 36.10 52.81
CA ILE A 644 -8.60 37.13 53.43
C ILE A 644 -7.28 36.49 53.88
N ILE A 645 -6.16 37.05 53.42
CA ILE A 645 -4.82 36.72 53.89
C ILE A 645 -4.31 37.88 54.75
N LYS A 646 -4.04 37.60 56.03
CA LYS A 646 -3.58 38.55 57.04
C LYS A 646 -2.12 38.32 57.38
N ASN A 647 -1.42 39.40 57.73
CA ASN A 647 -0.10 39.35 58.38
C ASN A 647 0.92 38.44 57.67
N GLY A 648 1.23 38.72 56.41
CA GLY A 648 2.22 37.97 55.64
C GLY A 648 3.41 38.84 55.29
N ASN A 649 4.62 38.41 55.65
CA ASN A 649 5.91 38.91 55.15
C ASN A 649 6.60 37.68 54.56
N SER A 650 6.89 37.73 53.27
CA SER A 650 7.41 36.64 52.44
C SER A 650 6.52 35.39 52.52
N LEU A 651 5.19 35.59 52.48
CA LEU A 651 4.20 34.55 52.73
C LEU A 651 3.55 34.05 51.43
N LEU A 652 3.94 32.83 51.03
CA LEU A 652 3.16 31.99 50.13
C LEU A 652 2.10 31.29 50.97
N ALA A 653 0.91 31.90 51.08
CA ALA A 653 -0.06 31.56 52.11
C ALA A 653 -0.78 30.24 51.80
N LEU A 654 -1.41 30.19 50.61
CA LEU A 654 -2.17 29.04 50.15
C LEU A 654 -1.61 28.53 48.84
N ARG A 655 -1.74 27.21 48.64
CA ARG A 655 -1.48 26.52 47.38
C ARG A 655 -2.65 25.62 47.06
N ASN A 656 -2.98 25.45 45.79
CA ASN A 656 -3.98 24.45 45.39
C ASN A 656 -3.58 23.06 45.89
N ASN A 657 -4.53 22.26 46.38
CA ASN A 657 -4.26 20.99 47.07
C ASN A 657 -4.02 19.79 46.13
N VAL A 658 -4.30 19.92 44.83
CA VAL A 658 -4.10 18.88 43.80
C VAL A 658 -3.24 19.42 42.66
N ASP A 659 -2.33 18.62 42.12
CA ASP A 659 -1.52 18.99 40.94
C ASP A 659 -2.40 19.28 39.71
N LEU A 660 -2.20 20.44 39.09
CA LEU A 660 -3.00 20.88 37.93
C LEU A 660 -2.65 20.10 36.65
N ASN A 661 -1.35 19.83 36.42
CA ASN A 661 -0.83 19.15 35.23
C ASN A 661 -1.33 19.77 33.90
N LEU A 662 -1.43 21.11 33.86
CA LEU A 662 -1.84 21.84 32.67
C LEU A 662 -0.64 22.08 31.76
N TYR A 663 -0.78 21.76 30.47
CA TYR A 663 0.26 21.91 29.44
C TYR A 663 -0.11 23.02 28.44
N GLY A 664 0.91 23.66 27.86
CA GLY A 664 0.77 24.71 26.87
C GLY A 664 0.41 26.07 27.49
N ASP A 665 0.05 27.02 26.64
CA ASP A 665 -0.23 28.39 27.06
C ASP A 665 -1.49 28.47 27.94
N TYR A 666 -1.43 29.24 29.02
CA TYR A 666 -2.54 29.40 29.96
C TYR A 666 -2.68 30.83 30.49
N ALA A 667 -3.86 31.11 31.05
CA ALA A 667 -4.12 32.36 31.74
C ALA A 667 -4.79 32.12 33.11
N ILE A 668 -4.40 32.91 34.09
CA ILE A 668 -4.99 32.93 35.43
C ILE A 668 -5.61 34.30 35.63
N ARG A 669 -6.93 34.36 35.82
CA ARG A 669 -7.64 35.60 36.13
C ARG A 669 -8.16 35.56 37.54
N PHE A 670 -7.99 36.65 38.27
CA PHE A 670 -8.40 36.74 39.67
C PHE A 670 -8.76 38.17 40.04
N LYS A 671 -9.53 38.32 41.11
CA LYS A 671 -10.00 39.62 41.59
C LYS A 671 -9.58 39.84 43.03
N MET A 672 -8.80 40.90 43.27
CA MET A 672 -8.22 41.18 44.57
C MET A 672 -8.20 42.66 44.97
N LYS A 673 -8.07 42.93 46.27
CA LYS A 673 -7.85 44.27 46.83
C LYS A 673 -7.07 44.28 48.15
N PRO A 674 -6.51 45.43 48.56
CA PRO A 674 -5.91 45.59 49.87
C PRO A 674 -6.97 45.84 50.96
N SER A 675 -6.55 45.83 52.22
CA SER A 675 -7.37 46.36 53.32
C SER A 675 -7.38 47.89 53.32
N VAL A 676 -6.26 48.51 52.96
CA VAL A 676 -6.06 49.97 52.90
C VAL A 676 -5.19 50.39 51.70
N TYR A 677 -5.44 51.58 51.14
CA TYR A 677 -4.61 52.14 50.06
C TYR A 677 -3.40 52.91 50.62
N SER A 678 -2.59 52.24 51.45
CA SER A 678 -1.35 52.80 52.00
C SER A 678 -0.46 51.71 52.60
N GLY A 679 0.87 51.83 52.47
CA GLY A 679 1.84 50.92 53.10
C GLY A 679 2.46 49.92 52.10
N ASP A 680 3.07 48.85 52.61
CA ASP A 680 3.41 47.64 51.82
C ASP A 680 2.17 46.77 51.68
N TRP A 681 1.94 46.26 50.48
CA TRP A 681 0.91 45.26 50.25
C TRP A 681 1.44 44.02 49.54
N ASP A 682 2.16 44.18 48.43
CA ASP A 682 2.82 43.13 47.65
C ASP A 682 2.06 41.80 47.63
N ALA A 683 0.82 41.87 47.14
CA ALA A 683 -0.09 40.75 47.12
C ALA A 683 -0.41 40.33 45.69
N GLY A 684 -0.68 39.05 45.50
CA GLY A 684 -1.09 38.51 44.21
C GLY A 684 -0.95 37.00 44.17
N ILE A 685 -0.55 36.48 43.01
CA ILE A 685 -0.47 35.05 42.80
C ILE A 685 0.95 34.59 42.53
N GLY A 686 1.20 33.31 42.76
CA GLY A 686 2.41 32.63 42.33
C GLY A 686 2.07 31.44 41.45
N ILE A 687 2.96 31.10 40.53
CA ILE A 687 2.93 29.86 39.77
C ILE A 687 4.21 29.07 40.06
N GLU A 688 4.10 27.76 40.08
CA GLU A 688 5.25 26.88 40.28
C GLU A 688 5.21 25.76 39.25
N ASP A 689 6.33 25.63 38.54
CA ASP A 689 6.65 24.55 37.63
C ASP A 689 7.70 23.60 38.26
N PHE A 690 7.86 22.42 37.66
CA PHE A 690 8.88 21.45 38.07
C PHE A 690 10.01 21.41 37.05
N ASN A 691 11.20 21.85 37.46
CA ASN A 691 12.37 21.78 36.60
C ASN A 691 12.98 20.37 36.63
N VAL A 692 12.75 19.60 35.56
CA VAL A 692 13.21 18.21 35.41
C VAL A 692 14.75 18.09 35.35
N ARG A 693 15.48 19.16 35.03
CA ARG A 693 16.94 19.12 34.85
C ARG A 693 17.71 19.19 36.17
N ASP A 694 17.17 19.85 37.19
CA ASP A 694 17.83 20.01 38.49
C ASP A 694 16.99 19.53 39.68
N GLY A 695 15.73 19.15 39.46
CA GLY A 695 14.81 18.66 40.49
C GLY A 695 14.36 19.75 41.46
N SER A 696 14.46 21.02 41.07
CA SER A 696 14.00 22.17 41.85
C SER A 696 12.61 22.67 41.42
N TYR A 697 11.93 23.31 42.36
CA TYR A 697 10.68 24.03 42.11
C TYR A 697 11.00 25.52 42.06
N ASP A 698 10.55 26.20 41.01
CA ASP A 698 10.79 27.64 40.82
C ASP A 698 9.45 28.38 40.87
N THR A 699 9.24 29.17 41.93
CA THR A 699 7.98 29.92 42.13
C THR A 699 8.11 31.33 41.56
N LEU A 700 7.42 31.60 40.46
CA LEU A 700 7.31 32.93 39.85
C LEU A 700 6.08 33.65 40.41
N LEU A 701 6.26 34.90 40.83
CA LEU A 701 5.27 35.71 41.53
C LEU A 701 4.82 36.88 40.66
N PHE A 702 3.53 37.18 40.77
CA PHE A 702 2.83 38.27 40.13
C PHE A 702 2.09 39.05 41.22
N THR A 703 2.70 40.12 41.70
CA THR A 703 2.25 40.89 42.86
C THR A 703 1.98 42.33 42.49
N ASP A 704 0.97 42.95 43.08
CA ASP A 704 0.71 44.37 42.94
C ASP A 704 0.72 45.04 44.31
N ASP A 705 0.92 46.34 44.31
CA ASP A 705 1.25 47.10 45.50
C ASP A 705 0.51 48.45 45.55
N VAL A 706 0.57 49.12 46.70
CA VAL A 706 -0.05 50.41 46.97
C VAL A 706 1.00 51.48 47.26
N GLN A 707 0.63 52.76 47.17
CA GLN A 707 1.55 53.81 47.58
C GLN A 707 1.87 53.73 49.08
N PRO A 708 3.11 54.04 49.52
CA PRO A 708 4.23 54.57 48.74
C PRO A 708 5.31 53.54 48.39
N SER A 709 5.10 52.23 48.57
CA SER A 709 6.18 51.22 48.56
C SER A 709 6.85 51.09 47.19
N GLY A 710 6.07 50.89 46.11
CA GLY A 710 6.53 51.20 44.74
C GLY A 710 6.65 50.01 43.79
N ASP A 711 6.45 48.79 44.28
CA ASP A 711 6.58 47.55 43.50
C ASP A 711 5.28 47.22 42.76
N TYR A 712 4.82 48.18 41.94
CA TYR A 712 3.54 48.07 41.24
C TYR A 712 3.62 47.04 40.11
N LEU A 713 2.58 46.18 40.04
CA LEU A 713 2.39 45.14 39.02
C LEU A 713 3.69 44.34 38.75
N ALA A 714 4.35 43.93 39.82
CA ALA A 714 5.64 43.29 39.84
C ALA A 714 5.62 41.84 39.34
N ILE A 715 6.68 41.47 38.60
CA ILE A 715 6.99 40.10 38.21
C ILE A 715 8.36 39.75 38.79
N HIS A 716 8.39 38.80 39.72
CA HIS A 716 9.61 38.44 40.43
C HIS A 716 9.59 37.01 40.96
N ARG A 717 10.73 36.50 41.44
CA ARG A 717 10.79 35.19 42.07
C ARG A 717 10.69 35.32 43.59
N ALA A 718 10.20 34.27 44.25
CA ALA A 718 10.16 34.18 45.70
C ALA A 718 11.58 34.02 46.29
N TRP A 719 12.36 35.11 46.40
CA TRP A 719 13.78 35.10 46.82
C TRP A 719 14.00 34.42 48.19
N TRP A 720 12.98 34.43 49.05
CA TRP A 720 13.01 33.77 50.36
C TRP A 720 13.00 32.23 50.30
N ARG A 721 12.80 31.62 49.11
CA ARG A 721 12.83 30.16 48.89
C ARG A 721 14.18 29.60 48.44
N TRP A 722 15.28 30.38 48.48
CA TRP A 722 16.63 29.94 48.10
C TRP A 722 16.73 29.39 46.67
N THR A 723 16.26 30.18 45.68
CA THR A 723 16.36 29.84 44.26
C THR A 723 17.66 30.38 43.64
N TRP A 724 18.42 29.56 42.92
CA TRP A 724 19.70 29.94 42.29
C TRP A 724 19.57 30.89 41.08
N ARG A 725 18.33 31.27 40.73
CA ARG A 725 17.95 32.07 39.55
C ARG A 725 17.30 33.41 39.94
N GLU A 726 17.82 34.09 40.96
CA GLU A 726 17.37 35.45 41.28
C GLU A 726 17.66 36.40 40.10
N GLY A 727 16.62 36.76 39.37
CA GLY A 727 16.61 37.93 38.49
C GLY A 727 16.05 39.14 39.23
N GLU A 728 16.39 40.35 38.79
CA GLU A 728 15.84 41.60 39.35
C GLU A 728 14.30 41.59 39.29
N THR A 729 13.62 42.18 40.28
CA THR A 729 12.16 42.38 40.24
C THR A 729 11.83 43.31 39.08
N ASP A 730 10.95 42.90 38.18
CA ASP A 730 10.46 43.75 37.11
C ASP A 730 9.16 44.42 37.55
N THR A 731 9.06 45.75 37.45
CA THR A 731 7.95 46.55 37.98
C THR A 731 7.60 47.71 37.06
N ILE A 732 6.39 48.25 37.22
CA ILE A 732 5.97 49.45 36.51
C ILE A 732 5.93 50.68 37.43
N SER A 733 6.04 51.87 36.85
CA SER A 733 6.02 53.13 37.63
C SER A 733 4.61 53.57 38.10
N GLN A 734 3.54 52.93 37.60
CA GLN A 734 2.16 53.36 37.80
C GLN A 734 1.45 52.58 38.93
N SER A 735 1.11 53.29 40.01
CA SER A 735 0.26 52.76 41.09
C SER A 735 -1.16 52.43 40.62
N ARG A 736 -1.80 51.47 41.31
CA ARG A 736 -3.20 51.06 41.10
C ARG A 736 -4.22 52.17 41.31
N GLY A 737 -3.90 53.19 42.12
CA GLY A 737 -4.71 54.40 42.31
C GLY A 737 -5.76 54.36 43.43
N ASP A 738 -6.24 53.20 43.87
CA ASP A 738 -7.23 53.07 44.94
C ASP A 738 -7.18 51.70 45.68
N ALA A 739 -8.09 51.49 46.65
CA ALA A 739 -8.21 50.26 47.46
C ALA A 739 -9.42 49.38 47.10
N ASN A 740 -10.10 49.65 45.98
CA ASN A 740 -11.24 48.84 45.53
C ASN A 740 -10.76 47.52 44.92
N PHE A 741 -11.70 46.62 44.65
CA PHE A 741 -11.39 45.41 43.89
C PHE A 741 -10.98 45.72 42.47
N HIS A 742 -9.85 45.15 42.08
CA HIS A 742 -9.37 45.14 40.71
C HIS A 742 -9.35 43.69 40.21
N THR A 743 -9.60 43.52 38.92
CA THR A 743 -9.47 42.24 38.22
C THR A 743 -8.13 42.21 37.51
N TYR A 744 -7.35 41.16 37.77
CA TYR A 744 -6.04 40.95 37.21
C TYR A 744 -6.02 39.69 36.34
N GLU A 745 -5.16 39.68 35.33
CA GLU A 745 -4.89 38.49 34.52
C GLU A 745 -3.39 38.27 34.35
N VAL A 746 -2.94 37.04 34.60
CA VAL A 746 -1.60 36.58 34.27
C VAL A 746 -1.69 35.69 33.05
N GLN A 747 -0.88 35.95 32.02
CA GLN A 747 -0.77 35.14 30.81
C GLN A 747 0.65 34.57 30.73
N VAL A 748 0.76 33.28 30.44
CA VAL A 748 2.04 32.56 30.45
C VAL A 748 2.19 31.74 29.17
N PHE A 749 3.33 31.92 28.51
CA PHE A 749 3.71 31.24 27.27
C PHE A 749 5.03 30.46 27.49
N PRO A 750 4.98 29.21 27.98
CA PRO A 750 6.18 28.45 28.37
C PRO A 750 7.21 28.30 27.24
N ASP A 751 6.78 28.03 26.01
CA ASP A 751 7.67 27.85 24.85
C ASP A 751 8.45 29.14 24.50
N GLY A 752 7.84 30.32 24.73
CA GLY A 752 8.45 31.63 24.49
C GLY A 752 9.30 32.14 25.65
N ASN A 753 9.04 31.66 26.88
CA ASN A 753 9.45 32.29 28.14
C ASN A 753 8.88 33.70 28.31
N ASP A 754 7.68 33.93 27.78
CA ASP A 754 7.00 35.21 27.84
C ASP A 754 5.91 35.16 28.92
N VAL A 755 5.92 36.13 29.84
CA VAL A 755 4.87 36.29 30.86
C VAL A 755 4.35 37.72 30.87
N TYR A 756 3.04 37.84 31.07
CA TYR A 756 2.35 39.12 31.13
C TYR A 756 1.49 39.19 32.38
N PHE A 757 1.47 40.35 33.03
CA PHE A 757 0.62 40.64 34.18
C PHE A 757 -0.20 41.89 33.92
N TYR A 758 -1.52 41.73 33.87
CA TYR A 758 -2.48 42.77 33.56
C TYR A 758 -3.31 43.12 34.78
N ASP A 759 -3.56 44.41 34.99
CA ASP A 759 -4.68 44.93 35.76
C ASP A 759 -5.74 45.42 34.78
N LEU A 760 -6.76 44.58 34.57
CA LEU A 760 -7.84 44.81 33.61
C LEU A 760 -8.81 45.93 34.06
N THR A 761 -8.77 46.35 35.33
CA THR A 761 -9.67 47.39 35.86
C THR A 761 -9.25 48.80 35.43
N ASN A 762 -7.94 49.06 35.35
CA ASN A 762 -7.41 50.36 34.92
C ASN A 762 -6.49 50.29 33.69
N GLY A 763 -6.29 49.09 33.12
CA GLY A 763 -5.53 48.88 31.89
C GLY A 763 -4.02 48.99 32.08
N ARG A 764 -3.49 48.72 33.28
CA ARG A 764 -2.03 48.59 33.49
C ARG A 764 -1.58 47.21 33.04
N GLU A 765 -0.38 47.14 32.47
CA GLU A 765 0.24 45.89 32.04
C GLU A 765 1.73 45.89 32.39
N ASN A 766 2.25 44.72 32.70
CA ASN A 766 3.67 44.47 32.81
C ASN A 766 4.04 43.21 32.00
N TYR A 767 5.21 43.22 31.37
CA TYR A 767 5.75 42.12 30.58
C TYR A 767 7.16 41.83 31.03
N ASP A 768 7.47 40.54 31.22
CA ASP A 768 8.81 40.09 31.51
C ASP A 768 9.12 38.80 30.74
N ALA A 769 10.40 38.63 30.38
CA ALA A 769 10.90 37.44 29.72
C ALA A 769 11.43 36.47 30.79
N ARG A 770 10.54 35.66 31.38
CA ARG A 770 10.85 34.71 32.46
C ARG A 770 10.67 33.28 31.99
N GLN A 771 11.68 32.46 32.28
CA GLN A 771 11.59 31.03 32.04
C GLN A 771 10.57 30.40 32.98
N VAL A 772 9.59 29.74 32.35
CA VAL A 772 8.56 28.88 32.94
C VAL A 772 8.55 27.57 32.14
N GLU A 773 8.45 26.44 32.83
CA GLU A 773 8.47 25.10 32.23
C GLU A 773 7.09 24.43 32.31
N ASP A 774 6.77 23.60 31.31
CA ASP A 774 5.57 22.77 31.32
C ASP A 774 5.77 21.45 32.09
N PRO A 775 4.72 20.93 32.76
CA PRO A 775 3.40 21.53 32.97
C PRO A 775 3.36 22.50 34.17
N LEU A 776 2.34 23.35 34.22
CA LEU A 776 1.96 24.07 35.44
C LEU A 776 1.50 23.05 36.50
N TYR A 777 2.15 23.05 37.66
CA TYR A 777 1.81 22.16 38.78
C TYR A 777 0.93 22.84 39.83
N ARG A 778 1.35 24.02 40.28
CA ARG A 778 0.77 24.68 41.44
C ARG A 778 0.57 26.17 41.20
N ILE A 779 -0.51 26.68 41.78
CA ILE A 779 -0.80 28.10 41.93
C ILE A 779 -0.81 28.45 43.42
N TYR A 780 -0.35 29.65 43.73
CA TYR A 780 -0.21 30.17 45.08
C TYR A 780 -0.96 31.48 45.24
N LEU A 781 -1.47 31.73 46.44
CA LEU A 781 -1.91 33.06 46.87
C LEU A 781 -0.86 33.66 47.81
N VAL A 782 -0.48 34.90 47.56
CA VAL A 782 0.77 35.49 48.08
C VAL A 782 0.49 36.81 48.76
N LEU A 783 1.25 37.06 49.85
CA LEU A 783 1.30 38.33 50.56
C LEU A 783 2.72 38.55 51.10
N ASP A 784 3.40 39.60 50.65
CA ASP A 784 4.72 40.01 51.15
C ASP A 784 4.70 41.42 51.74
N ASN A 785 3.91 41.61 52.79
CA ASN A 785 3.82 42.86 53.53
C ASN A 785 4.75 42.85 54.75
N GLU A 786 5.84 43.61 54.67
CA GLU A 786 6.95 43.65 55.62
C GLU A 786 6.52 44.04 57.04
N ASN A 787 5.43 44.79 57.18
CA ASN A 787 4.98 45.39 58.42
C ASN A 787 3.66 44.82 58.96
N ASN A 788 3.05 43.83 58.28
CA ASN A 788 1.78 43.17 58.67
C ASN A 788 0.54 44.09 58.78
N GLU A 789 0.54 45.30 58.21
CA GLU A 789 -0.55 46.28 58.39
C GLU A 789 -1.62 46.28 57.27
N ASN A 790 -1.32 45.75 56.07
CA ASN A 790 -2.22 45.64 54.93
C ASN A 790 -2.55 44.18 54.57
N TRP A 791 -3.84 43.83 54.47
CA TRP A 791 -4.29 42.46 54.19
C TRP A 791 -4.73 42.32 52.73
N ALA A 792 -4.64 41.12 52.16
CA ALA A 792 -5.14 40.84 50.83
C ALA A 792 -6.52 40.17 50.89
N TYR A 793 -7.45 40.67 50.08
CA TYR A 793 -8.78 40.11 49.87
C TYR A 793 -8.86 39.57 48.45
N TYR A 794 -9.31 38.33 48.29
CA TYR A 794 -9.60 37.69 47.00
C TYR A 794 -11.10 37.37 46.92
N ASP A 795 -11.73 37.76 45.80
CA ASP A 795 -13.16 37.52 45.51
C ASP A 795 -13.33 36.22 44.71
N TRP A 796 -12.57 36.07 43.62
CA TRP A 796 -12.53 34.83 42.85
C TRP A 796 -11.21 34.70 42.09
N ILE A 797 -10.89 33.47 41.67
CA ILE A 797 -9.73 33.10 40.87
C ILE A 797 -10.09 31.92 39.96
N PHE A 798 -9.62 31.94 38.72
CA PHE A 798 -9.74 30.82 37.81
C PHE A 798 -8.53 30.67 36.88
N LEU A 799 -8.29 29.42 36.46
CA LEU A 799 -7.28 29.02 35.48
C LEU A 799 -7.96 28.50 34.22
N ARG A 800 -7.51 28.98 33.06
CA ARG A 800 -7.99 28.54 31.75
C ARG A 800 -6.83 28.30 30.79
N LYS A 801 -7.10 27.50 29.75
CA LYS A 801 -6.25 27.48 28.56
C LYS A 801 -6.21 28.88 27.96
N TYR A 802 -5.07 29.25 27.38
CA TYR A 802 -4.93 30.55 26.75
C TYR A 802 -5.82 30.62 25.50
N LEU A 803 -6.45 31.78 25.34
CA LEU A 803 -7.26 32.16 24.19
C LEU A 803 -7.13 33.68 24.09
N ASP A 804 -6.68 34.16 22.94
CA ASP A 804 -6.62 35.58 22.65
C ASP A 804 -8.05 36.12 22.47
N GLU A 805 -8.52 36.88 23.46
CA GLU A 805 -9.87 37.42 23.47
C GLU A 805 -10.07 38.58 22.49
N ASP A 806 -9.01 39.26 22.06
CA ASP A 806 -9.10 40.38 21.11
C ASP A 806 -9.29 39.87 19.68
N SER A 807 -8.97 38.60 19.43
CA SER A 807 -9.23 37.88 18.19
C SER A 807 -10.68 37.35 18.09
N LEU A 808 -11.54 37.60 19.09
CA LEU A 808 -12.93 37.16 19.10
C LEU A 808 -13.89 38.23 18.55
N SER A 809 -14.90 37.77 17.83
CA SER A 809 -16.03 38.59 17.37
C SER A 809 -17.35 37.86 17.59
N TYR A 810 -18.40 38.64 17.85
CA TYR A 810 -19.71 38.12 18.24
C TYR A 810 -20.76 38.57 17.22
N ASN A 811 -21.69 37.67 16.89
CA ASN A 811 -22.92 38.01 16.20
C ASN A 811 -24.09 37.51 17.05
N VAL A 812 -24.84 38.45 17.61
CA VAL A 812 -25.91 38.18 18.56
C VAL A 812 -27.26 38.45 17.92
N GLN A 813 -28.20 37.52 18.03
CA GLN A 813 -29.53 37.63 17.46
C GLN A 813 -30.59 37.08 18.42
N GLN A 814 -31.65 37.85 18.64
CA GLN A 814 -32.84 37.34 19.32
C GLN A 814 -33.62 36.42 18.35
N VAL A 815 -33.90 35.20 18.79
CA VAL A 815 -34.66 34.20 18.04
C VAL A 815 -35.87 33.75 18.85
N SER A 816 -37.07 33.87 18.27
CA SER A 816 -38.31 33.41 18.89
C SER A 816 -38.64 31.99 18.42
N SER A 817 -39.06 31.14 19.36
CA SER A 817 -39.63 29.83 19.03
C SER A 817 -40.94 30.04 18.24
N VAL A 818 -40.86 29.91 16.92
CA VAL A 818 -42.04 29.60 16.12
C VAL A 818 -42.25 28.11 16.29
N GLN A 819 -43.40 27.70 16.84
CA GLN A 819 -43.81 26.30 16.81
C GLN A 819 -43.79 25.85 15.35
N SER A 820 -42.76 25.11 14.98
CA SER A 820 -42.58 24.67 13.61
C SER A 820 -43.74 23.75 13.26
N VAL A 821 -44.30 23.91 12.07
CA VAL A 821 -45.24 22.92 11.54
C VAL A 821 -44.38 21.79 10.98
N PRO A 822 -44.34 20.61 11.63
CA PRO A 822 -43.47 19.53 11.20
C PRO A 822 -43.90 19.03 9.82
N MET A 823 -42.94 18.68 8.96
CA MET A 823 -43.26 17.91 7.76
C MET A 823 -43.23 16.42 8.10
N GLN A 824 -44.32 15.74 7.82
CA GLN A 824 -44.57 14.36 8.24
C GLN A 824 -44.47 13.43 7.03
N TYR A 825 -43.90 12.25 7.26
CA TYR A 825 -43.62 11.23 6.26
C TYR A 825 -44.20 9.92 6.79
N ILE A 826 -45.36 9.54 6.26
CA ILE A 826 -46.14 8.41 6.75
C ILE A 826 -46.39 7.40 5.62
N ASP A 827 -46.46 6.13 5.97
CA ASP A 827 -47.02 5.11 5.07
C ASP A 827 -48.29 4.52 5.68
N ASP A 828 -49.28 4.25 4.82
CA ASP A 828 -50.62 3.79 5.20
C ASP A 828 -51.16 2.65 4.33
N ASN A 829 -52.13 1.92 4.88
CA ASN A 829 -52.77 0.78 4.26
C ASN A 829 -54.10 1.14 3.55
N PRO A 830 -54.39 0.48 2.44
CA PRO A 830 -55.57 0.80 1.66
C PRO A 830 -56.86 0.41 2.40
N GLY A 831 -57.79 1.35 2.57
CA GLY A 831 -59.17 1.07 2.99
C GLY A 831 -59.64 1.80 4.25
N ASN A 832 -58.73 2.45 4.95
CA ASN A 832 -59.03 3.48 5.96
C ASN A 832 -58.82 4.85 5.28
N VAL A 833 -59.69 5.82 5.55
CA VAL A 833 -59.84 7.05 4.73
C VAL A 833 -59.53 8.31 5.53
N ASP A 834 -58.84 8.13 6.65
CA ASP A 834 -57.99 9.15 7.28
C ASP A 834 -57.15 9.81 6.19
N HIS A 835 -56.95 11.12 6.31
CA HIS A 835 -56.04 11.86 5.42
C HIS A 835 -56.28 11.69 3.90
N ASN A 836 -57.53 11.48 3.46
CA ASN A 836 -57.92 11.30 2.04
C ASN A 836 -57.50 9.98 1.36
N GLY A 837 -57.11 8.94 2.12
CA GLY A 837 -56.68 7.65 1.55
C GLY A 837 -55.31 7.73 0.88
N ASP A 838 -54.46 8.58 1.46
CA ASP A 838 -53.06 8.69 1.11
C ASP A 838 -52.30 7.42 1.56
N LEU A 839 -51.31 6.96 0.80
CA LEU A 839 -50.52 5.78 1.13
C LEU A 839 -49.12 6.21 1.59
N LEU A 840 -48.09 6.06 0.74
CA LEU A 840 -46.78 6.65 1.00
C LEU A 840 -46.85 8.18 0.80
N ALA A 841 -46.95 8.94 1.89
CA ALA A 841 -47.38 10.33 1.87
C ALA A 841 -46.44 11.31 2.58
N ILE A 842 -46.41 12.54 2.06
CA ILE A 842 -45.75 13.69 2.64
C ILE A 842 -46.84 14.68 3.05
N LEU A 843 -46.92 14.97 4.35
CA LEU A 843 -47.90 15.89 4.91
C LEU A 843 -47.21 17.14 5.44
N GLN A 844 -47.85 18.30 5.29
CA GLN A 844 -47.47 19.52 6.00
C GLN A 844 -47.91 19.47 7.47
N ASN A 845 -48.94 18.66 7.78
CA ASN A 845 -49.43 18.31 9.11
C ASN A 845 -50.49 17.21 8.94
N TRP A 846 -50.98 16.64 10.05
CA TRP A 846 -52.04 15.63 10.10
C TRP A 846 -53.40 16.04 9.49
N THR A 847 -53.50 17.16 8.78
CA THR A 847 -54.72 17.55 8.06
C THR A 847 -54.45 18.02 6.63
N SER A 848 -53.19 18.11 6.21
CA SER A 848 -52.77 18.73 4.96
C SER A 848 -51.74 17.89 4.22
N SER A 849 -52.22 17.06 3.30
CA SER A 849 -51.39 16.29 2.39
C SER A 849 -50.77 17.15 1.29
N LEU A 850 -49.46 17.00 1.10
CA LEU A 850 -48.71 17.65 0.02
C LEU A 850 -48.55 16.74 -1.19
N ALA A 851 -48.25 15.47 -0.96
CA ALA A 851 -48.06 14.47 -2.01
C ALA A 851 -48.27 13.06 -1.46
N SER A 852 -48.82 12.16 -2.27
CA SER A 852 -49.03 10.76 -1.89
C SER A 852 -48.90 9.81 -3.08
N SER A 853 -48.46 8.58 -2.80
CA SER A 853 -48.38 7.46 -3.75
C SER A 853 -49.77 6.89 -4.07
N SER A 854 -49.96 6.42 -5.30
CA SER A 854 -51.17 5.68 -5.71
C SER A 854 -51.10 4.17 -5.50
N THR A 855 -49.97 3.66 -5.00
CA THR A 855 -49.65 2.23 -4.91
C THR A 855 -49.43 1.80 -3.46
N SER A 856 -50.20 0.80 -3.02
CA SER A 856 -50.14 0.24 -1.67
C SER A 856 -49.15 -0.91 -1.59
N SER A 857 -48.63 -1.18 -0.40
CA SER A 857 -47.77 -2.33 -0.12
C SER A 857 -48.26 -3.15 1.08
N ASP A 858 -47.73 -4.36 1.26
CA ASP A 858 -47.92 -5.12 2.49
C ASP A 858 -47.06 -4.50 3.62
N LEU A 859 -47.72 -3.86 4.59
CA LEU A 859 -47.08 -3.20 5.74
C LEU A 859 -46.84 -4.14 6.93
N THR A 860 -47.30 -5.40 6.86
CA THR A 860 -47.10 -6.38 7.96
C THR A 860 -45.68 -6.95 7.99
N ILE A 861 -44.90 -6.72 6.93
CA ILE A 861 -43.48 -7.05 6.84
C ILE A 861 -42.65 -5.77 6.99
N TYR A 862 -41.44 -5.90 7.54
CA TYR A 862 -40.54 -4.76 7.62
C TYR A 862 -40.18 -4.23 6.23
N ARG A 863 -40.28 -2.91 6.09
CA ARG A 863 -39.88 -2.15 4.92
C ARG A 863 -38.94 -1.03 5.31
N ARG A 864 -37.98 -0.74 4.43
CA ARG A 864 -37.03 0.35 4.57
C ARG A 864 -37.55 1.58 3.83
N TYR A 865 -37.50 2.72 4.49
CA TYR A 865 -37.93 3.99 3.94
C TYR A 865 -36.77 4.99 3.95
N GLU A 866 -36.79 5.95 3.01
CA GLU A 866 -35.86 7.07 2.97
C GLU A 866 -36.62 8.39 2.78
N VAL A 867 -36.33 9.33 3.67
CA VAL A 867 -36.69 10.74 3.54
C VAL A 867 -35.43 11.52 3.18
N ILE A 868 -35.45 12.25 2.07
CA ILE A 868 -34.44 13.26 1.73
C ILE A 868 -35.07 14.62 2.00
N PHE A 869 -34.60 15.33 3.02
CA PHE A 869 -35.04 16.68 3.36
C PHE A 869 -33.97 17.68 2.92
N ASN A 870 -34.19 18.32 1.77
CA ASN A 870 -33.27 19.32 1.22
C ASN A 870 -33.89 20.71 1.28
N TYR A 871 -33.10 21.76 1.48
CA TYR A 871 -33.59 23.13 1.50
C TYR A 871 -32.53 24.11 1.01
N ASP A 872 -33.00 25.23 0.47
CA ASP A 872 -32.19 26.38 0.09
C ASP A 872 -32.96 27.70 0.34
N SER A 873 -32.41 28.82 -0.14
CA SER A 873 -33.06 30.13 -0.03
C SER A 873 -34.43 30.22 -0.72
N GLY A 874 -34.75 29.30 -1.62
CA GLY A 874 -35.99 29.21 -2.38
C GLY A 874 -37.07 28.33 -1.73
N GLY A 875 -36.73 27.56 -0.69
CA GLY A 875 -37.68 26.75 0.08
C GLY A 875 -37.17 25.35 0.41
N ILE A 876 -38.10 24.48 0.78
CA ILE A 876 -37.84 23.07 1.09
C ILE A 876 -38.21 22.21 -0.13
N SER A 877 -37.35 21.27 -0.46
CA SER A 877 -37.57 20.19 -1.44
C SER A 877 -37.35 18.86 -0.74
N THR A 878 -38.38 18.01 -0.72
CA THR A 878 -38.31 16.72 -0.01
C THR A 878 -38.79 15.56 -0.88
N THR A 879 -38.20 14.38 -0.66
CA THR A 879 -38.56 13.12 -1.31
C THR A 879 -38.72 12.02 -0.27
N PHE A 880 -39.74 11.20 -0.41
CA PHE A 880 -40.02 10.05 0.45
C PHE A 880 -40.18 8.79 -0.39
N SER A 881 -39.39 7.76 -0.07
CA SER A 881 -39.26 6.54 -0.88
C SER A 881 -39.38 5.29 -0.02
N ASP A 882 -40.06 4.26 -0.53
CA ASP A 882 -39.95 2.87 -0.05
C ASP A 882 -38.79 2.19 -0.80
N LEU A 883 -37.71 1.89 -0.08
CA LEU A 883 -36.48 1.31 -0.65
C LEU A 883 -36.62 -0.19 -0.98
N ASP A 884 -37.71 -0.84 -0.56
CA ASP A 884 -38.01 -2.23 -0.87
C ASP A 884 -39.05 -2.37 -2.02
N ASP A 885 -39.65 -1.25 -2.46
CA ASP A 885 -40.48 -1.16 -3.67
C ASP A 885 -40.18 0.12 -4.45
N THR A 886 -39.29 0.00 -5.44
CA THR A 886 -38.85 1.12 -6.31
C THR A 886 -39.97 1.86 -7.06
N SER A 887 -41.20 1.32 -7.10
CA SER A 887 -42.34 2.02 -7.70
C SER A 887 -43.00 3.04 -6.78
N ARG A 888 -42.69 3.02 -5.48
CA ARG A 888 -43.30 3.85 -4.44
C ARG A 888 -42.33 4.96 -4.00
N VAL A 889 -42.42 6.10 -4.70
CA VAL A 889 -41.70 7.33 -4.37
C VAL A 889 -42.62 8.53 -4.55
N THR A 890 -42.54 9.48 -3.64
CA THR A 890 -43.29 10.74 -3.70
C THR A 890 -42.40 11.92 -3.34
N SER A 891 -42.69 13.11 -3.87
CA SER A 891 -41.89 14.31 -3.64
C SER A 891 -42.78 15.54 -3.48
N ALA A 892 -42.35 16.49 -2.66
CA ALA A 892 -43.05 17.75 -2.42
C ALA A 892 -42.07 18.93 -2.35
N SER A 893 -42.58 20.13 -2.59
CA SER A 893 -41.81 21.36 -2.41
C SER A 893 -42.65 22.44 -1.74
N VAL A 894 -42.06 23.17 -0.79
CA VAL A 894 -42.71 24.25 -0.03
C VAL A 894 -41.86 25.51 -0.18
N ALA A 895 -42.47 26.62 -0.58
CA ALA A 895 -41.76 27.88 -0.90
C ALA A 895 -41.24 28.67 0.33
N THR A 896 -41.12 28.02 1.50
CA THR A 896 -40.66 28.62 2.75
C THR A 896 -39.44 27.86 3.25
N SER A 897 -38.35 28.58 3.54
CA SER A 897 -37.15 27.99 4.16
C SER A 897 -37.46 27.50 5.58
N PRO A 898 -36.90 26.37 6.03
CA PRO A 898 -37.08 25.91 7.40
C PRO A 898 -36.33 26.85 8.35
N GLN A 899 -36.86 27.02 9.57
CA GLN A 899 -36.10 27.62 10.67
C GLN A 899 -35.24 26.51 11.30
N LEU A 900 -33.94 26.75 11.48
CA LEU A 900 -33.03 25.77 12.08
C LEU A 900 -33.02 25.88 13.61
N PRO A 901 -32.64 24.82 14.34
CA PRO A 901 -32.22 23.50 13.87
C PRO A 901 -33.36 22.58 13.43
N LEU A 902 -33.06 21.57 12.62
CA LEU A 902 -33.96 20.44 12.33
C LEU A 902 -33.83 19.37 13.44
N LYS A 903 -34.93 18.70 13.75
CA LYS A 903 -35.00 17.50 14.59
C LYS A 903 -35.88 16.44 13.93
N ILE A 904 -35.70 15.19 14.33
CA ILE A 904 -36.45 14.05 13.80
C ILE A 904 -37.38 13.54 14.88
N GLN A 905 -38.66 13.38 14.55
CA GLN A 905 -39.64 12.74 15.41
C GLN A 905 -40.12 11.41 14.83
N ILE A 906 -40.46 10.47 15.71
CA ILE A 906 -41.23 9.27 15.36
C ILE A 906 -42.70 9.54 15.67
N ILE A 907 -43.56 9.29 14.69
CA ILE A 907 -44.97 9.70 14.71
C ILE A 907 -45.92 8.54 14.39
N ILE A 908 -47.16 8.64 14.90
CA ILE A 908 -48.24 7.69 14.67
C ILE A 908 -49.61 8.38 14.74
N ASP A 909 -50.59 7.94 13.94
CA ASP A 909 -52.00 8.34 14.03
C ASP A 909 -52.91 7.14 13.76
N ASN A 910 -52.95 6.18 14.70
CA ASN A 910 -53.64 4.91 14.49
C ASN A 910 -54.84 4.78 15.43
N THR A 911 -56.05 4.95 14.90
CA THR A 911 -57.30 4.97 15.68
C THR A 911 -57.88 3.58 16.00
N MET A 912 -57.33 2.50 15.43
CA MET A 912 -57.85 1.12 15.54
C MET A 912 -56.87 0.08 16.13
N ASP A 913 -56.11 0.42 17.17
CA ASP A 913 -55.19 -0.49 17.88
C ASP A 913 -54.14 -1.17 16.96
N ASN A 914 -53.55 -0.42 16.02
CA ASN A 914 -52.45 -0.87 15.18
C ASN A 914 -51.14 -0.20 15.62
N SER A 915 -50.17 -0.94 16.13
CA SER A 915 -48.88 -0.36 16.57
C SER A 915 -47.88 -0.34 15.41
N ALA A 916 -46.93 0.58 15.48
CA ALA A 916 -45.78 0.61 14.57
C ALA A 916 -44.54 0.00 15.26
N TYR A 917 -43.78 -0.80 14.52
CA TYR A 917 -42.55 -1.43 14.96
C TYR A 917 -41.39 -0.90 14.13
N PHE A 918 -40.44 -0.21 14.74
CA PHE A 918 -39.21 0.27 14.10
C PHE A 918 -38.04 -0.63 14.49
N ASP A 919 -37.32 -1.12 13.49
CA ASP A 919 -36.13 -1.97 13.64
C ASP A 919 -34.89 -1.09 13.85
N TRP A 920 -34.72 -0.06 13.03
CA TRP A 920 -33.65 0.92 13.16
C TRP A 920 -34.03 2.25 12.50
N ILE A 921 -33.32 3.30 12.88
CA ILE A 921 -33.36 4.62 12.27
C ILE A 921 -31.96 5.23 12.22
N ILE A 922 -31.62 5.81 11.07
CA ILE A 922 -30.38 6.54 10.85
C ILE A 922 -30.68 7.90 10.20
N ALA A 923 -29.89 8.91 10.54
CA ALA A 923 -29.93 10.19 9.86
C ALA A 923 -28.56 10.87 9.83
N GLY A 924 -28.35 11.67 8.81
CA GLY A 924 -27.13 12.46 8.67
C GLY A 924 -27.19 13.43 7.50
N ARG A 925 -26.06 14.07 7.22
CA ARG A 925 -25.93 15.04 6.13
C ARG A 925 -26.25 14.46 4.75
N TYR A 926 -27.02 15.20 3.97
CA TYR A 926 -27.28 14.96 2.54
C TYR A 926 -26.57 16.03 1.67
N PRO A 927 -26.01 15.67 0.50
CA PRO A 927 -25.96 14.32 -0.08
C PRO A 927 -24.88 13.43 0.56
N TYR A 928 -25.18 12.14 0.70
CA TYR A 928 -24.18 11.09 0.89
C TYR A 928 -23.80 10.50 -0.48
N VAL A 929 -22.70 9.73 -0.53
CA VAL A 929 -22.25 9.06 -1.77
C VAL A 929 -22.87 7.66 -1.85
N SER A 930 -23.44 7.28 -3.00
CA SER A 930 -23.80 5.87 -3.31
C SER A 930 -22.94 5.39 -4.47
N THR A 931 -22.34 4.21 -4.37
CA THR A 931 -21.43 3.67 -5.40
C THR A 931 -21.46 2.14 -5.45
N GLN A 932 -21.12 1.61 -6.63
CA GLN A 932 -20.79 0.19 -6.87
C GLN A 932 -19.28 0.05 -7.11
N PRO A 933 -18.49 -0.27 -6.07
CA PRO A 933 -17.05 -0.43 -6.19
C PRO A 933 -16.64 -1.55 -7.15
N GLN A 934 -15.39 -1.51 -7.60
CA GLN A 934 -14.76 -2.62 -8.32
C GLN A 934 -14.12 -3.59 -7.32
N TYR A 935 -14.29 -4.89 -7.55
CA TYR A 935 -13.82 -5.94 -6.65
C TYR A 935 -12.81 -6.86 -7.31
N SER A 936 -11.79 -7.29 -6.55
CA SER A 936 -10.91 -8.38 -6.98
C SER A 936 -11.59 -9.75 -6.86
N SER A 937 -10.91 -10.81 -7.31
CA SER A 937 -11.33 -12.17 -6.97
C SER A 937 -11.02 -12.46 -5.49
N PRO A 938 -11.88 -13.20 -4.77
CA PRO A 938 -11.60 -13.61 -3.40
C PRO A 938 -10.21 -14.23 -3.19
N GLU A 939 -9.53 -13.72 -2.17
CA GLU A 939 -8.22 -14.18 -1.72
C GLU A 939 -8.39 -14.98 -0.42
N SER A 940 -7.68 -16.11 -0.27
CA SER A 940 -7.73 -16.93 0.94
C SER A 940 -6.54 -16.68 1.87
N LYS A 941 -6.79 -16.57 3.17
CA LYS A 941 -5.77 -16.52 4.21
C LYS A 941 -4.90 -17.76 4.14
N ALA A 942 -3.60 -17.57 4.26
CA ALA A 942 -2.65 -18.65 4.38
C ALA A 942 -3.08 -19.61 5.50
N SER A 943 -3.57 -20.77 5.10
CA SER A 943 -3.81 -21.93 5.96
C SER A 943 -3.12 -23.12 5.32
N VAL A 944 -2.73 -24.09 6.13
CA VAL A 944 -2.19 -25.37 5.67
C VAL A 944 -3.29 -26.09 4.87
N GLN A 945 -3.44 -25.79 3.59
CA GLN A 945 -4.44 -26.41 2.73
C GLN A 945 -3.90 -27.62 1.96
N SER A 946 -4.80 -28.56 1.79
CA SER A 946 -4.72 -29.82 1.07
C SER A 946 -4.12 -29.68 -0.35
N GLY A 947 -2.82 -29.93 -0.47
CA GLY A 947 -2.10 -30.07 -1.73
C GLY A 947 -0.69 -29.51 -1.61
N LYS A 948 0.24 -29.94 -2.47
CA LYS A 948 1.58 -29.32 -2.53
C LYS A 948 1.44 -27.91 -3.12
N ASN A 949 1.25 -26.93 -2.25
CA ASN A 949 0.99 -25.53 -2.59
C ASN A 949 2.26 -24.69 -2.61
N ALA A 950 3.41 -25.18 -2.16
CA ALA A 950 4.65 -24.40 -2.11
C ALA A 950 5.79 -25.02 -2.90
N ARG A 951 6.69 -24.14 -3.36
CA ARG A 951 7.85 -24.45 -4.19
C ARG A 951 9.09 -23.78 -3.63
N ALA A 952 10.19 -24.52 -3.56
CA ALA A 952 11.51 -23.95 -3.32
C ALA A 952 12.39 -24.15 -4.55
N TYR A 953 12.99 -23.06 -5.02
CA TYR A 953 13.88 -23.04 -6.17
C TYR A 953 15.32 -22.87 -5.73
N ASN A 954 16.20 -23.77 -6.14
CA ASN A 954 17.63 -23.51 -6.17
C ASN A 954 17.96 -22.74 -7.44
N ILE A 955 18.36 -21.48 -7.27
CA ILE A 955 18.72 -20.58 -8.37
C ILE A 955 20.24 -20.37 -8.51
N GLN A 956 21.05 -20.97 -7.63
CA GLN A 956 22.51 -20.86 -7.67
C GLN A 956 23.11 -21.22 -9.04
N PRO A 957 22.69 -22.29 -9.73
CA PRO A 957 23.30 -22.64 -11.02
C PRO A 957 23.06 -21.59 -12.13
N TYR A 958 21.99 -20.81 -12.03
CA TYR A 958 21.75 -19.67 -12.91
C TYR A 958 22.64 -18.48 -12.56
N ILE A 959 22.78 -18.19 -11.26
CA ILE A 959 23.66 -17.13 -10.73
C ILE A 959 25.10 -17.38 -11.17
N ASP A 960 25.61 -18.60 -11.04
CA ASP A 960 26.98 -18.98 -11.45
C ASP A 960 27.20 -18.68 -12.93
N CYS A 961 26.25 -19.05 -13.79
CA CYS A 961 26.34 -18.77 -15.23
C CYS A 961 26.31 -17.27 -15.55
N ILE A 962 25.57 -16.45 -14.80
CA ILE A 962 25.58 -15.00 -14.98
C ILE A 962 26.92 -14.40 -14.54
N GLN A 963 27.40 -14.76 -13.36
CA GLN A 963 28.64 -14.23 -12.78
C GLN A 963 29.88 -14.62 -13.61
N GLU A 964 29.84 -15.78 -14.25
CA GLU A 964 30.88 -16.23 -15.18
C GLU A 964 30.68 -15.74 -16.63
N TYR A 965 29.71 -14.85 -16.87
CA TYR A 965 29.42 -14.29 -18.19
C TYR A 965 29.13 -15.35 -19.27
N LYS A 966 28.39 -16.40 -18.91
CA LYS A 966 28.01 -17.45 -19.85
C LYS A 966 26.81 -17.07 -20.73
N TYR A 967 26.68 -17.78 -21.84
CA TYR A 967 25.60 -17.63 -22.81
C TYR A 967 24.58 -18.76 -22.68
N PHE A 968 23.33 -18.43 -22.96
CA PHE A 968 22.19 -19.35 -22.99
C PHE A 968 21.64 -19.44 -24.42
N GLY A 969 21.35 -20.65 -24.86
CA GLY A 969 20.68 -20.90 -26.13
C GLY A 969 19.16 -20.75 -25.98
N VAL A 970 18.58 -19.72 -26.61
CA VAL A 970 17.17 -19.35 -26.43
C VAL A 970 16.50 -19.10 -27.79
N SER A 971 15.29 -19.62 -27.97
CA SER A 971 14.50 -19.44 -29.19
C SER A 971 13.96 -18.02 -29.32
N GLY A 972 13.87 -17.50 -30.54
CA GLY A 972 13.32 -16.15 -30.79
C GLY A 972 14.32 -15.01 -30.56
N TYR A 973 15.58 -15.32 -30.23
CA TYR A 973 16.68 -14.36 -30.06
C TYR A 973 17.68 -14.47 -31.22
N PRO A 974 18.47 -13.40 -31.49
CA PRO A 974 19.46 -13.43 -32.56
C PRO A 974 20.49 -14.54 -32.41
N SER A 975 20.64 -15.30 -33.49
CA SER A 975 21.71 -16.25 -33.69
C SER A 975 23.06 -15.56 -33.89
N PHE A 976 24.14 -16.33 -33.84
CA PHE A 976 25.48 -15.83 -34.16
C PHE A 976 25.56 -15.19 -35.57
N PHE A 977 24.77 -15.67 -36.53
CA PHE A 977 24.73 -15.10 -37.88
C PHE A 977 24.05 -13.74 -37.89
N GLU A 978 22.92 -13.59 -37.19
CA GLU A 978 22.27 -12.29 -37.04
C GLU A 978 23.17 -11.30 -36.27
N ARG A 979 23.99 -11.78 -35.32
CA ARG A 979 24.99 -10.95 -34.62
C ARG A 979 26.11 -10.45 -35.56
N LEU A 980 26.58 -11.27 -36.50
CA LEU A 980 27.47 -10.82 -37.59
C LEU A 980 26.79 -9.79 -38.52
N GLU A 981 25.46 -9.85 -38.64
CA GLU A 981 24.62 -8.92 -39.41
C GLU A 981 24.18 -7.69 -38.59
N GLY A 982 24.81 -7.44 -37.42
CA GLY A 982 24.54 -6.26 -36.59
C GLY A 982 23.26 -6.36 -35.75
N GLY A 983 22.76 -7.57 -35.51
CA GLY A 983 21.54 -7.84 -34.73
C GLY A 983 20.24 -7.76 -35.54
N ALA A 984 20.33 -7.66 -36.87
CA ALA A 984 19.17 -7.58 -37.75
C ALA A 984 18.40 -8.92 -37.79
N THR A 985 17.09 -8.87 -37.66
CA THR A 985 16.22 -10.07 -37.67
C THR A 985 15.68 -10.42 -39.07
N THR A 986 16.10 -9.67 -40.10
CA THR A 986 15.62 -9.80 -41.49
C THR A 986 15.75 -11.23 -42.03
N ASN A 987 16.84 -11.93 -41.68
CA ASN A 987 17.11 -13.29 -42.15
C ASN A 987 16.67 -14.38 -41.15
N ARG A 988 16.04 -14.03 -40.02
CA ARG A 988 15.73 -14.97 -38.93
C ARG A 988 14.90 -16.16 -39.38
N ALA A 989 13.74 -15.91 -39.99
CA ALA A 989 12.84 -16.97 -40.43
C ALA A 989 13.53 -17.91 -41.44
N TYR A 990 14.43 -17.36 -42.27
CA TYR A 990 15.24 -18.15 -43.17
C TYR A 990 16.26 -19.03 -42.42
N TYR A 991 16.95 -18.49 -41.42
CA TYR A 991 17.89 -19.24 -40.57
C TYR A 991 17.20 -20.31 -39.73
N GLU A 992 16.08 -20.01 -39.09
CA GLU A 992 15.30 -20.98 -38.31
C GLU A 992 14.82 -22.14 -39.19
N THR A 993 14.20 -21.85 -40.34
CA THR A 993 13.73 -22.89 -41.29
C THR A 993 14.87 -23.79 -41.77
N LEU A 994 16.04 -23.21 -42.01
CA LEU A 994 17.20 -23.94 -42.50
C LEU A 994 17.85 -24.77 -41.38
N ALA A 995 17.90 -24.23 -40.16
CA ALA A 995 18.36 -24.92 -38.97
C ALA A 995 17.48 -26.13 -38.67
N GLU A 996 16.15 -25.98 -38.62
CA GLU A 996 15.22 -27.09 -38.36
C GLU A 996 15.42 -28.26 -39.34
N LYS A 997 15.46 -27.99 -40.64
CA LYS A 997 15.72 -29.02 -41.67
C LYS A 997 17.08 -29.69 -41.52
N THR A 998 18.06 -28.97 -40.99
CA THR A 998 19.41 -29.50 -40.83
C THR A 998 19.55 -30.29 -39.54
N GLN A 999 18.90 -29.85 -38.46
CA GLN A 999 18.79 -30.57 -37.18
C GLN A 999 18.10 -31.92 -37.37
N GLU A 1000 17.05 -32.01 -38.20
CA GLU A 1000 16.39 -33.29 -38.54
C GLU A 1000 17.39 -34.33 -39.07
N VAL A 1001 18.40 -33.90 -39.82
CA VAL A 1001 19.40 -34.79 -40.42
C VAL A 1001 20.57 -35.05 -39.47
N VAL A 1002 20.99 -34.07 -38.66
CA VAL A 1002 22.17 -34.17 -37.79
C VAL A 1002 21.84 -34.75 -36.41
N TYR A 1003 20.70 -34.35 -35.83
CA TYR A 1003 20.26 -34.70 -34.48
C TYR A 1003 18.99 -35.57 -34.44
N GLY A 1004 18.35 -35.83 -35.59
CA GLY A 1004 17.08 -36.58 -35.64
C GLY A 1004 15.91 -35.71 -35.17
N GLU A 1005 15.05 -36.24 -34.29
CA GLU A 1005 13.84 -35.51 -33.84
C GLU A 1005 14.13 -34.36 -32.86
N ALA A 1006 15.38 -34.22 -32.39
CA ALA A 1006 15.75 -33.20 -31.41
C ALA A 1006 15.84 -31.80 -32.07
N LYS A 1007 15.12 -30.84 -31.50
CA LYS A 1007 15.14 -29.43 -31.92
C LYS A 1007 15.88 -28.56 -30.90
N TYR A 1008 16.81 -27.74 -31.38
CA TYR A 1008 17.58 -26.81 -30.56
C TYR A 1008 17.36 -25.37 -31.04
N PRO A 1009 17.34 -24.38 -30.13
CA PRO A 1009 17.33 -22.98 -30.54
C PRO A 1009 18.63 -22.61 -31.28
N ILE A 1010 18.57 -21.60 -32.13
CA ILE A 1010 19.75 -21.01 -32.79
C ILE A 1010 20.17 -19.67 -32.18
N GLY A 1011 19.30 -19.05 -31.38
CA GLY A 1011 19.57 -17.78 -30.72
C GLY A 1011 20.49 -17.94 -29.52
N ILE A 1012 21.30 -16.93 -29.25
CA ILE A 1012 22.09 -16.85 -28.01
C ILE A 1012 21.73 -15.57 -27.25
N VAL A 1013 21.67 -15.69 -25.92
CA VAL A 1013 21.42 -14.58 -24.99
C VAL A 1013 22.51 -14.58 -23.93
N SER A 1014 22.92 -13.38 -23.54
CA SER A 1014 23.84 -13.21 -22.42
C SER A 1014 23.44 -12.03 -21.53
N PHE A 1015 23.88 -12.07 -20.27
CA PHE A 1015 23.64 -11.02 -19.29
C PHE A 1015 24.93 -10.23 -19.03
N ILE A 1016 24.83 -8.91 -18.89
CA ILE A 1016 25.95 -8.00 -18.58
C ILE A 1016 25.67 -7.37 -17.23
N LEU A 1017 26.58 -7.49 -16.27
CA LEU A 1017 26.49 -6.84 -14.96
C LEU A 1017 27.11 -5.43 -15.03
N PRO A 1018 26.41 -4.35 -14.66
CA PRO A 1018 26.90 -2.97 -14.79
C PRO A 1018 28.10 -2.64 -13.91
N LYS A 1019 28.26 -3.33 -12.77
CA LYS A 1019 29.44 -3.18 -11.90
C LYS A 1019 30.76 -3.45 -12.66
N ASP A 1020 30.68 -4.18 -13.76
CA ASP A 1020 31.81 -4.60 -14.58
C ASP A 1020 31.94 -3.78 -15.88
N LEU A 1021 31.10 -2.75 -16.07
CA LEU A 1021 31.18 -1.82 -17.21
C LEU A 1021 32.09 -0.62 -16.91
N PRO A 1022 32.99 -0.23 -17.84
CA PRO A 1022 33.80 0.97 -17.70
C PRO A 1022 32.94 2.25 -17.57
N PRO A 1023 33.26 3.19 -16.66
CA PRO A 1023 32.47 4.39 -16.38
C PRO A 1023 32.22 5.32 -17.58
N ASN A 1024 33.03 5.18 -18.64
CA ASN A 1024 33.04 6.05 -19.82
C ASN A 1024 32.56 5.36 -21.09
N LEU A 1025 31.95 4.17 -21.00
CA LEU A 1025 31.22 3.57 -22.12
C LEU A 1025 29.90 4.33 -22.32
N GLY A 1026 29.97 5.53 -22.92
CA GLY A 1026 28.82 6.35 -23.30
C GLY A 1026 28.00 5.71 -24.43
N PHE A 1027 27.44 4.53 -24.19
CA PHE A 1027 26.67 3.78 -25.16
C PHE A 1027 25.19 4.16 -25.11
N LEU A 1028 24.65 4.42 -26.30
CA LEU A 1028 23.26 4.69 -26.65
C LEU A 1028 22.37 3.45 -26.44
N VAL A 1029 21.94 3.18 -25.21
CA VAL A 1029 21.03 2.06 -24.88
C VAL A 1029 19.67 2.13 -25.63
N ARG A 1030 19.28 3.31 -26.14
CA ARG A 1030 17.94 3.55 -26.73
C ARG A 1030 17.77 3.15 -28.21
N LYS A 1031 18.78 2.63 -28.91
CA LYS A 1031 18.68 2.25 -30.34
C LYS A 1031 19.01 0.78 -30.63
N GLN A 1032 18.95 -0.08 -29.63
CA GLN A 1032 19.23 -1.51 -29.80
C GLN A 1032 18.02 -2.26 -30.37
N PRO A 1033 18.20 -3.16 -31.35
CA PRO A 1033 17.28 -4.28 -31.52
C PRO A 1033 17.30 -5.11 -30.22
N ALA A 1034 16.17 -5.70 -29.82
CA ALA A 1034 15.99 -6.46 -28.58
C ALA A 1034 16.79 -7.77 -28.56
N VAL A 1035 18.13 -7.70 -28.56
CA VAL A 1035 19.03 -8.83 -28.80
C VAL A 1035 19.57 -9.44 -27.51
N ASP A 1036 19.85 -8.61 -26.49
CA ASP A 1036 20.26 -9.03 -25.16
C ASP A 1036 19.55 -8.15 -24.11
N SER A 1037 19.13 -8.72 -22.98
CA SER A 1037 18.61 -7.98 -21.83
C SER A 1037 19.77 -7.25 -21.15
N ILE A 1038 20.10 -6.08 -21.68
CA ILE A 1038 21.02 -5.14 -21.07
C ILE A 1038 20.26 -4.44 -19.93
N TYR A 1039 20.88 -4.43 -18.75
CA TYR A 1039 20.47 -3.67 -17.57
C TYR A 1039 19.95 -2.28 -17.92
N LEU A 1040 18.74 -1.97 -17.46
CA LEU A 1040 18.07 -0.70 -17.72
C LEU A 1040 17.50 -0.08 -16.44
N ASP A 1041 18.24 -0.10 -15.34
CA ASP A 1041 18.02 0.92 -14.32
C ASP A 1041 19.26 1.21 -13.48
N TYR A 1042 19.87 2.35 -13.74
CA TYR A 1042 20.83 3.02 -12.86
C TYR A 1042 20.45 4.49 -12.84
N GLU A 1043 20.77 5.25 -11.79
CA GLU A 1043 20.42 6.68 -11.64
C GLU A 1043 20.66 7.52 -12.91
N ASN A 1044 21.68 7.16 -13.70
CA ASN A 1044 22.11 7.89 -14.89
C ASN A 1044 21.49 7.40 -16.22
N TYR A 1045 20.80 6.25 -16.27
CA TYR A 1045 20.27 5.63 -17.49
C TYR A 1045 18.95 4.85 -17.28
N ARG A 1046 17.92 5.50 -16.73
CA ARG A 1046 16.57 4.90 -16.57
C ARG A 1046 15.96 4.47 -17.92
N GLY A 1047 15.53 3.22 -18.01
CA GLY A 1047 14.72 2.71 -19.12
C GLY A 1047 13.24 3.10 -19.00
N ASP A 1048 12.56 3.26 -20.13
CA ASP A 1048 11.11 3.55 -20.26
C ASP A 1048 10.27 2.28 -20.51
N ARG A 1049 10.85 1.09 -20.28
CA ARG A 1049 10.20 -0.21 -20.50
C ARG A 1049 9.38 -0.62 -19.28
N THR A 1050 8.07 -0.76 -19.47
CA THR A 1050 7.12 -1.21 -18.43
C THR A 1050 6.99 -2.74 -18.34
N ASP A 1051 7.73 -3.50 -19.16
CA ASP A 1051 7.60 -4.95 -19.33
C ASP A 1051 8.79 -5.76 -18.78
N VAL A 1052 9.56 -5.18 -17.86
CA VAL A 1052 10.71 -5.81 -17.18
C VAL A 1052 10.47 -5.94 -15.67
N TYR A 1053 10.95 -7.02 -15.06
CA TYR A 1053 10.68 -7.40 -13.67
C TYR A 1053 11.97 -7.70 -12.92
N LYS A 1054 12.01 -7.39 -11.62
CA LYS A 1054 13.10 -7.79 -10.72
C LYS A 1054 13.09 -9.30 -10.52
N VAL A 1055 14.27 -9.91 -10.49
CA VAL A 1055 14.42 -11.34 -10.22
C VAL A 1055 14.70 -11.58 -8.73
N LEU A 1056 13.82 -12.36 -8.10
CA LEU A 1056 13.87 -12.79 -6.71
C LEU A 1056 15.14 -13.65 -6.46
N GLY A 1057 15.88 -13.33 -5.39
CA GLY A 1057 17.17 -13.96 -5.07
C GLY A 1057 18.39 -13.34 -5.76
N ILE A 1058 18.20 -12.39 -6.68
CA ILE A 1058 19.29 -11.58 -7.26
C ILE A 1058 19.11 -10.11 -6.88
N SER A 1059 17.96 -9.52 -7.24
CA SER A 1059 17.63 -8.08 -7.15
C SER A 1059 16.51 -7.70 -6.20
N SER A 1060 15.68 -8.68 -5.82
CA SER A 1060 14.64 -8.52 -4.82
C SER A 1060 14.66 -9.74 -3.91
N ASN A 1061 14.12 -9.58 -2.69
CA ASN A 1061 13.95 -10.68 -1.75
C ASN A 1061 12.50 -10.92 -1.33
N GLY A 1062 11.52 -10.26 -1.96
CA GLY A 1062 10.10 -10.51 -1.67
C GLY A 1062 9.70 -10.14 -0.23
N GLY A 1063 10.03 -8.92 0.20
CA GLY A 1063 9.67 -8.41 1.54
C GLY A 1063 10.79 -8.44 2.60
N VAL A 1064 12.01 -8.85 2.23
CA VAL A 1064 13.19 -8.85 3.11
C VAL A 1064 14.18 -7.74 2.71
N ALA A 1065 14.83 -7.10 3.69
CA ALA A 1065 15.41 -5.76 3.61
C ALA A 1065 16.51 -5.48 2.56
N THR A 1066 17.32 -6.46 2.12
CA THR A 1066 18.51 -6.16 1.27
C THR A 1066 18.85 -7.25 0.25
N PRO A 1067 18.92 -6.96 -1.07
CA PRO A 1067 19.20 -7.96 -2.11
C PRO A 1067 20.52 -8.70 -1.85
N ILE A 1068 20.55 -9.99 -2.21
CA ILE A 1068 21.67 -10.87 -1.84
C ILE A 1068 22.92 -10.64 -2.73
N ILE A 1069 22.73 -10.24 -4.00
CA ILE A 1069 23.81 -10.19 -5.00
C ILE A 1069 23.89 -8.83 -5.72
N ASP A 1070 22.79 -8.38 -6.31
CA ASP A 1070 22.77 -7.18 -7.16
C ASP A 1070 21.37 -6.56 -7.20
N GLU A 1071 21.23 -5.36 -6.65
CA GLU A 1071 20.00 -4.57 -6.59
C GLU A 1071 19.32 -4.29 -7.95
N ASN A 1072 20.03 -4.40 -9.07
CA ASN A 1072 19.56 -3.91 -10.37
C ASN A 1072 19.41 -4.98 -11.47
N PHE A 1073 19.20 -6.26 -11.13
CA PHE A 1073 18.99 -7.33 -12.13
C PHE A 1073 17.53 -7.51 -12.58
N TYR A 1074 17.23 -7.25 -13.85
CA TYR A 1074 15.87 -7.34 -14.42
C TYR A 1074 15.78 -8.33 -15.59
N LEU A 1075 14.62 -8.99 -15.72
CA LEU A 1075 14.26 -9.81 -16.87
C LEU A 1075 12.86 -9.44 -17.37
N ASP A 1076 12.64 -9.47 -18.69
CA ASP A 1076 11.28 -9.52 -19.21
C ASP A 1076 10.69 -10.93 -19.05
N TYR A 1077 9.35 -10.99 -19.07
CA TYR A 1077 8.62 -12.23 -18.85
C TYR A 1077 8.91 -13.29 -19.92
N GLN A 1078 9.23 -12.89 -21.17
CA GLN A 1078 9.49 -13.83 -22.26
C GLN A 1078 10.85 -14.53 -22.09
N ILE A 1079 11.90 -13.78 -21.74
CA ILE A 1079 13.22 -14.33 -21.40
C ILE A 1079 13.12 -15.22 -20.18
N ALA A 1080 12.47 -14.74 -19.11
CA ALA A 1080 12.31 -15.52 -17.88
C ALA A 1080 11.56 -16.83 -18.14
N THR A 1081 10.52 -16.82 -18.98
CA THR A 1081 9.79 -18.02 -19.36
C THR A 1081 10.66 -18.99 -20.17
N ALA A 1082 11.52 -18.49 -21.04
CA ALA A 1082 12.41 -19.35 -21.82
C ALA A 1082 13.56 -19.95 -20.97
N ILE A 1083 14.00 -19.26 -19.92
CA ILE A 1083 15.09 -19.72 -19.05
C ILE A 1083 14.57 -20.58 -17.89
N PHE A 1084 13.58 -20.10 -17.15
CA PHE A 1084 13.04 -20.74 -15.94
C PHE A 1084 11.82 -21.63 -16.22
N GLY A 1085 11.21 -21.50 -17.39
CA GLY A 1085 9.87 -22.00 -17.69
C GLY A 1085 8.77 -21.15 -17.05
N ARG A 1086 7.53 -21.38 -17.48
CA ARG A 1086 6.37 -20.57 -17.09
C ARG A 1086 6.18 -20.41 -15.58
N LEU A 1087 6.24 -21.50 -14.82
CA LEU A 1087 6.06 -21.47 -13.36
C LEU A 1087 7.23 -20.77 -12.65
N GLY A 1088 8.47 -21.05 -13.07
CA GLY A 1088 9.64 -20.35 -12.53
C GLY A 1088 9.60 -18.85 -12.84
N ALA A 1089 9.15 -18.44 -14.02
CA ALA A 1089 8.97 -17.03 -14.36
C ALA A 1089 7.88 -16.36 -13.50
N GLN A 1090 6.79 -17.06 -13.16
CA GLN A 1090 5.75 -16.52 -12.28
C GLN A 1090 6.25 -16.34 -10.85
N ASP A 1091 6.97 -17.31 -10.31
CA ASP A 1091 7.40 -17.30 -8.91
C ASP A 1091 8.65 -16.44 -8.68
N LEU A 1092 9.58 -16.39 -9.65
CA LEU A 1092 10.86 -15.69 -9.50
C LEU A 1092 10.82 -14.22 -9.92
N LEU A 1093 9.78 -13.75 -10.62
CA LEU A 1093 9.66 -12.35 -11.03
C LEU A 1093 8.83 -11.53 -10.03
N VAL A 1094 9.25 -10.29 -9.79
CA VAL A 1094 8.58 -9.34 -8.91
C VAL A 1094 8.46 -7.99 -9.64
N SER A 1095 7.33 -7.28 -9.49
CA SER A 1095 7.18 -5.93 -10.03
C SER A 1095 8.28 -5.03 -9.48
N GLY A 1096 8.92 -4.27 -10.38
CA GLY A 1096 10.10 -3.43 -10.11
C GLY A 1096 9.81 -2.26 -9.19
#